data_AF-A0A2Z6AJS4-F1
#
_entry.id   AF-A0A2Z6AJS4-F1
#
_cell.length_a   1.000
_cell.length_b   1.000
_cell.length_c   1.000
_cell.angle_alpha   90.00
_cell.angle_beta   90.00
_cell.angle_gamma   90.00
#
_symmetry.space_group_name_H-M   'P 1'
#
loop_
_entity.id
_entity.type
_entity.pdbx_description
1 polymer ?
#
loop_
_entity_poly.entity_id
_entity_poly.type
_entity_poly.pdbx_seq_one_letter_code
_entity_poly.pdbx_strand_id
1 'polypeptide(L)'
;MPRIPQYGAPTVGPIAPVQARFRPADNNGGLFGAVATGLMKTGAAIGDYAQVRARIVAEEEETSAKEADNQFASFIQSAMDDPETGLRNKHGKDAKDAFEPTMKEIERRRSELRGTLSTPIAQRAFDSVADQRMLSAQSLVSRHVAQEFDSWQDDTQAARIALSVSDAGTAYDDPAVADKHIATALGEVRKMGERKGWSPEMVAIESLKTESAARRLAGNRLSDVAPDLGEQYLKVYGARMEPGDVDAVQDQIRTRRSAEAAELRRMQAQARQEQREEAALVSEQARDVLDMIDNGHEVDATSLGKLASRLDQLDKPVLALRLRSAGEVQTFTSEARQWRPDQLQGWLNQQRGEKGQRTPVQAARIDAGEQLLGKMRARLKSDPLSWAAEAGVAQLAPVDYRDARSMQARIKTSLAVSERYGTPPTFLTDEEATLMAGQIAKANTQQKSKIAENIVTGFGRYGRDVLGSISGADPIFAHAGGLAATVPGGKDTAERIFAGQQAWKDKAVAIPSLDAFQAAPGLGSALAFTPKTRGALFKSAQAIYASEAVAAGLDPKFVDPDTWGKALNRAAGATYRQDGSRVGGLGSYRGNNIILPPGVAPEEFGTLMGRINADDLKAIGARPTYGNGKPVNLETLRSGYLFDAGSGRYSVALDKRGTQFLRGPKGQFILDMNALVPRLRGRAPQGVLEQVGDWLGF
;
A
#
# COMPACT_ATOMS: atom_id res chain seq x y z
N MET A 1 -31.34 59.28 6.42
CA MET A 1 -32.42 58.31 6.73
C MET A 1 -33.55 59.03 7.46
N PRO A 2 -34.78 58.49 7.51
CA PRO A 2 -35.45 57.53 6.62
C PRO A 2 -36.61 58.29 5.88
N ARG A 3 -37.79 57.81 5.46
CA ARG A 3 -38.54 56.52 5.43
C ARG A 3 -39.25 56.39 4.06
N ILE A 4 -39.75 55.20 3.73
CA ILE A 4 -40.72 54.95 2.64
C ILE A 4 -42.14 54.89 3.24
N PRO A 5 -43.17 55.51 2.63
CA PRO A 5 -44.59 55.22 2.88
C PRO A 5 -45.12 54.08 1.99
N GLN A 6 -46.08 53.29 2.49
CA GLN A 6 -46.71 52.17 1.76
C GLN A 6 -48.04 52.57 1.08
N TYR A 7 -48.57 51.69 0.24
CA TYR A 7 -49.71 51.91 -0.65
C TYR A 7 -51.09 51.95 0.04
N GLY A 8 -52.04 52.65 -0.59
CA GLY A 8 -53.49 52.51 -0.38
C GLY A 8 -54.17 51.73 -1.52
N ALA A 9 -55.35 51.17 -1.25
CA ALA A 9 -56.06 50.24 -2.13
C ALA A 9 -56.77 50.91 -3.35
N PRO A 10 -57.05 50.16 -4.44
CA PRO A 10 -57.65 50.72 -5.66
C PRO A 10 -59.15 51.02 -5.51
N THR A 11 -59.55 52.23 -5.85
CA THR A 11 -60.95 52.65 -5.93
C THR A 11 -61.55 52.38 -7.31
N VAL A 12 -62.40 51.36 -7.41
CA VAL A 12 -63.30 51.20 -8.56
C VAL A 12 -64.34 52.33 -8.58
N GLY A 13 -64.47 53.00 -9.72
CA GLY A 13 -65.46 54.06 -9.91
C GLY A 13 -66.90 53.53 -9.89
N PRO A 14 -67.88 54.30 -9.38
CA PRO A 14 -69.26 53.84 -9.30
C PRO A 14 -69.86 53.74 -10.71
N ILE A 15 -69.99 52.50 -11.21
CA ILE A 15 -70.85 52.20 -12.35
C ILE A 15 -72.28 52.60 -11.94
N ALA A 16 -72.85 53.57 -12.65
CA ALA A 16 -74.20 54.04 -12.35
C ALA A 16 -75.19 52.87 -12.45
N PRO A 17 -76.03 52.62 -11.42
CA PRO A 17 -77.03 51.57 -11.51
C PRO A 17 -78.01 51.95 -12.61
N VAL A 18 -77.97 51.21 -13.72
CA VAL A 18 -78.97 51.34 -14.77
C VAL A 18 -80.30 50.95 -14.14
N GLN A 19 -81.13 51.96 -13.87
CA GLN A 19 -82.52 51.78 -13.45
C GLN A 19 -83.32 51.26 -14.66
N ALA A 20 -83.06 50.00 -15.00
CA ALA A 20 -83.85 49.21 -15.92
C ALA A 20 -85.28 49.26 -15.41
N ARG A 21 -86.17 49.84 -16.21
CA ARG A 21 -87.47 50.34 -15.77
C ARG A 21 -88.45 49.20 -15.51
N PHE A 22 -88.30 48.52 -14.37
CA PHE A 22 -89.41 47.87 -13.68
C PHE A 22 -90.35 48.95 -13.12
N ARG A 23 -91.02 49.66 -14.02
CA ARG A 23 -92.38 50.07 -13.74
C ARG A 23 -93.15 48.78 -13.42
N PRO A 24 -93.86 48.69 -12.29
CA PRO A 24 -95.02 47.80 -12.23
C PRO A 24 -95.86 48.09 -13.48
N ALA A 25 -96.38 47.07 -14.15
CA ALA A 25 -97.34 47.31 -15.21
C ALA A 25 -98.48 48.15 -14.61
N ASP A 26 -98.75 49.32 -15.17
CA ASP A 26 -99.87 50.17 -14.76
C ASP A 26 -101.15 49.52 -15.27
N ASN A 27 -101.53 48.45 -14.58
CA ASN A 27 -102.56 47.50 -14.97
C ASN A 27 -103.95 47.98 -14.55
N ASN A 28 -104.10 49.29 -14.25
CA ASN A 28 -105.36 50.06 -14.28
C ASN A 28 -106.58 49.31 -13.68
N GLY A 29 -106.40 48.78 -12.46
CA GLY A 29 -107.39 48.01 -11.70
C GLY A 29 -107.38 46.49 -11.93
N GLY A 30 -106.85 45.99 -13.05
CA GLY A 30 -106.69 44.57 -13.34
C GLY A 30 -108.01 43.79 -13.35
N LEU A 31 -107.93 42.48 -13.09
CA LEU A 31 -109.11 41.59 -13.04
C LEU A 31 -110.09 42.00 -11.92
N PHE A 32 -109.59 42.54 -10.82
CA PHE A 32 -110.38 42.87 -9.62
C PHE A 32 -111.08 44.23 -9.71
N GLY A 33 -110.46 45.25 -10.31
CA GLY A 33 -111.07 46.56 -10.56
C GLY A 33 -112.30 46.49 -11.49
N ALA A 34 -112.27 45.56 -12.46
CA ALA A 34 -113.43 45.26 -13.30
C ALA A 34 -114.62 44.70 -12.48
N VAL A 35 -114.35 43.87 -11.48
CA VAL A 35 -115.38 43.32 -10.57
C VAL A 35 -115.90 44.42 -9.62
N ALA A 36 -115.01 45.23 -9.04
CA ALA A 36 -115.38 46.33 -8.14
C ALA A 36 -116.31 47.35 -8.81
N THR A 37 -116.09 47.65 -10.09
CA THR A 37 -116.95 48.58 -10.87
C THR A 37 -118.34 48.00 -11.13
N GLY A 38 -118.51 46.67 -11.12
CA GLY A 38 -119.78 46.00 -11.36
C GLY A 38 -120.79 46.14 -10.20
N LEU A 39 -120.32 46.09 -8.95
CA LEU A 39 -121.20 46.11 -7.76
C LEU A 39 -121.80 47.48 -7.42
N MET A 40 -121.23 48.59 -7.91
CA MET A 40 -121.68 49.94 -7.53
C MET A 40 -123.03 50.38 -8.16
N LYS A 41 -123.66 49.56 -9.01
CA LYS A 41 -124.84 49.95 -9.81
C LYS A 41 -126.20 49.40 -9.37
N THR A 42 -126.29 48.64 -8.26
CA THR A 42 -127.57 48.08 -7.78
C THR A 42 -127.77 48.21 -6.27
N GLY A 43 -128.83 48.92 -5.89
CA GLY A 43 -129.37 48.94 -4.52
C GLY A 43 -129.00 50.19 -3.71
N ALA A 44 -130.00 51.04 -3.42
CA ALA A 44 -129.88 52.14 -2.48
C ALA A 44 -130.37 51.74 -1.07
N ALA A 45 -129.85 52.41 -0.04
CA ALA A 45 -130.41 52.49 1.31
C ALA A 45 -130.51 51.19 2.15
N ILE A 46 -129.48 50.32 2.14
CA ILE A 46 -129.22 49.38 3.25
C ILE A 46 -127.72 49.35 3.61
N GLY A 47 -127.38 49.87 4.79
CA GLY A 47 -126.17 49.62 5.60
C GLY A 47 -124.78 49.51 4.93
N ASP A 48 -123.87 50.41 5.30
CA ASP A 48 -122.46 50.49 4.80
C ASP A 48 -121.66 49.18 4.87
N TYR A 49 -122.04 48.27 5.77
CA TYR A 49 -121.40 46.99 6.01
C TYR A 49 -121.29 46.10 4.75
N ALA A 50 -122.27 46.14 3.86
CA ALA A 50 -122.32 45.23 2.70
C ALA A 50 -121.27 45.56 1.63
N GLN A 51 -121.12 46.85 1.27
CA GLN A 51 -120.13 47.28 0.28
C GLN A 51 -118.71 47.11 0.80
N VAL A 52 -118.47 47.41 2.09
CA VAL A 52 -117.18 47.17 2.75
C VAL A 52 -116.82 45.68 2.70
N ARG A 53 -117.77 44.77 2.98
CA ARG A 53 -117.52 43.32 2.93
C ARG A 53 -117.21 42.82 1.52
N ALA A 54 -117.90 43.33 0.50
CA ALA A 54 -117.62 42.97 -0.90
C ALA A 54 -116.25 43.47 -1.37
N ARG A 55 -115.84 44.68 -0.94
CA ARG A 55 -114.50 45.23 -1.20
C ARG A 55 -113.41 44.41 -0.51
N ILE A 56 -113.59 44.08 0.77
CA ILE A 56 -112.64 43.26 1.54
C ILE A 56 -112.39 41.93 0.83
N VAL A 57 -113.45 41.21 0.43
CA VAL A 57 -113.28 39.93 -0.30
C VAL A 57 -112.54 40.10 -1.63
N ALA A 58 -112.77 41.19 -2.37
CA ALA A 58 -112.02 41.45 -3.60
C ALA A 58 -110.53 41.76 -3.35
N GLU A 59 -110.22 42.54 -2.31
CA GLU A 59 -108.84 42.88 -1.93
C GLU A 59 -108.11 41.68 -1.29
N GLU A 60 -108.83 40.80 -0.60
CA GLU A 60 -108.35 39.54 0.00
C GLU A 60 -107.99 38.50 -1.08
N GLU A 61 -108.87 38.29 -2.07
CA GLU A 61 -108.62 37.41 -3.22
C GLU A 61 -107.53 37.96 -4.17
N GLU A 62 -107.37 39.30 -4.28
CA GLU A 62 -106.24 39.90 -4.99
C GLU A 62 -104.91 39.72 -4.21
N THR A 63 -104.97 39.77 -2.89
CA THR A 63 -103.80 39.59 -2.02
C THR A 63 -103.30 38.15 -2.05
N SER A 64 -104.19 37.15 -1.94
CA SER A 64 -103.80 35.74 -1.99
C SER A 64 -103.15 35.35 -3.32
N ALA A 65 -103.64 35.87 -4.45
CA ALA A 65 -103.02 35.67 -5.76
C ALA A 65 -101.61 36.29 -5.86
N LYS A 66 -101.37 37.45 -5.22
CA LYS A 66 -100.04 38.08 -5.13
C LYS A 66 -99.10 37.33 -4.20
N GLU A 67 -99.60 36.78 -3.09
CA GLU A 67 -98.79 35.94 -2.19
C GLU A 67 -98.35 34.65 -2.87
N ALA A 68 -99.25 33.99 -3.61
CA ALA A 68 -98.91 32.84 -4.45
C ALA A 68 -97.86 33.20 -5.53
N ASP A 69 -98.02 34.35 -6.20
CA ASP A 69 -97.04 34.82 -7.20
C ASP A 69 -95.66 35.13 -6.61
N ASN A 70 -95.62 35.77 -5.42
CA ASN A 70 -94.37 36.02 -4.70
C ASN A 70 -93.67 34.71 -4.29
N GLN A 71 -94.42 33.72 -3.81
CA GLN A 71 -93.88 32.39 -3.51
C GLN A 71 -93.37 31.66 -4.77
N PHE A 72 -94.07 31.79 -5.89
CA PHE A 72 -93.65 31.19 -7.16
C PHE A 72 -92.39 31.86 -7.73
N ALA A 73 -92.32 33.19 -7.65
CA ALA A 73 -91.14 33.97 -8.04
C ALA A 73 -89.90 33.60 -7.20
N SER A 74 -90.06 33.53 -5.88
CA SER A 74 -89.00 33.11 -4.96
C SER A 74 -88.54 31.67 -5.22
N PHE A 75 -89.48 30.77 -5.54
CA PHE A 75 -89.14 29.39 -5.91
C PHE A 75 -88.34 29.32 -7.23
N ILE A 76 -88.79 30.00 -8.28
CA ILE A 76 -88.06 30.06 -9.56
C ILE A 76 -86.65 30.61 -9.36
N GLN A 77 -86.49 31.64 -8.51
CA GLN A 77 -85.17 32.19 -8.19
C GLN A 77 -84.29 31.15 -7.48
N SER A 78 -84.80 30.44 -6.47
CA SER A 78 -84.04 29.38 -5.79
C SER A 78 -83.67 28.22 -6.74
N ALA A 79 -84.61 27.75 -7.58
CA ALA A 79 -84.35 26.67 -8.54
C ALA A 79 -83.27 27.01 -9.59
N MET A 80 -83.02 28.30 -9.84
CA MET A 80 -81.94 28.78 -10.71
C MET A 80 -80.64 29.07 -9.92
N ASP A 81 -80.74 29.75 -8.79
CA ASP A 81 -79.65 30.53 -8.18
C ASP A 81 -79.26 30.06 -6.77
N ASP A 82 -79.86 28.99 -6.25
CA ASP A 82 -79.45 28.37 -4.99
C ASP A 82 -77.98 27.88 -5.05
N PRO A 83 -77.10 28.24 -4.09
CA PRO A 83 -75.67 27.94 -4.14
C PRO A 83 -75.28 26.47 -4.22
N GLU A 84 -76.10 25.55 -3.71
CA GLU A 84 -75.78 24.11 -3.66
C GLU A 84 -76.55 23.30 -4.72
N THR A 85 -77.77 23.72 -5.04
CA THR A 85 -78.72 22.92 -5.85
C THR A 85 -79.17 23.60 -7.15
N GLY A 86 -79.06 24.94 -7.23
CA GLY A 86 -79.57 25.77 -8.31
C GLY A 86 -78.93 25.46 -9.67
N LEU A 87 -79.74 25.53 -10.74
CA LEU A 87 -79.32 25.12 -12.09
C LEU A 87 -78.09 25.88 -12.60
N ARG A 88 -77.90 27.16 -12.26
CA ARG A 88 -76.74 27.95 -12.73
C ARG A 88 -75.40 27.45 -12.20
N ASN A 89 -75.39 26.69 -11.10
CA ASN A 89 -74.19 26.10 -10.50
C ASN A 89 -73.88 24.70 -11.05
N LYS A 90 -74.67 24.21 -12.03
CA LYS A 90 -74.41 22.97 -12.76
C LYS A 90 -73.74 23.30 -14.09
N HIS A 91 -72.71 22.53 -14.43
CA HIS A 91 -71.89 22.76 -15.62
C HIS A 91 -71.88 21.55 -16.55
N GLY A 92 -71.51 21.79 -17.81
CA GLY A 92 -71.37 20.77 -18.85
C GLY A 92 -72.58 19.83 -18.98
N LYS A 93 -72.30 18.53 -18.89
CA LYS A 93 -73.31 17.46 -18.93
C LYS A 93 -74.33 17.57 -17.80
N ASP A 94 -73.92 17.97 -16.58
CA ASP A 94 -74.80 17.98 -15.41
C ASP A 94 -75.87 19.08 -15.48
N ALA A 95 -75.57 20.18 -16.17
CA ALA A 95 -76.58 21.18 -16.53
C ALA A 95 -77.65 20.58 -17.46
N LYS A 96 -77.19 19.88 -18.51
CA LYS A 96 -78.04 19.25 -19.52
C LYS A 96 -78.87 18.08 -18.99
N ASP A 97 -78.38 17.32 -18.01
CA ASP A 97 -79.16 16.26 -17.36
C ASP A 97 -80.14 16.81 -16.30
N ALA A 98 -79.93 18.03 -15.79
CA ALA A 98 -80.83 18.70 -14.84
C ALA A 98 -82.00 19.49 -15.48
N PHE A 99 -81.94 19.79 -16.78
CA PHE A 99 -82.97 20.56 -17.51
C PHE A 99 -84.41 20.07 -17.27
N GLU A 100 -84.67 18.78 -17.54
CA GLU A 100 -85.99 18.16 -17.40
C GLU A 100 -86.50 18.14 -15.94
N PRO A 101 -85.69 17.70 -14.94
CA PRO A 101 -86.02 17.82 -13.52
C PRO A 101 -86.40 19.24 -13.09
N THR A 102 -85.58 20.26 -13.41
CA THR A 102 -85.82 21.65 -12.97
C THR A 102 -87.12 22.20 -13.57
N MET A 103 -87.38 21.99 -14.86
CA MET A 103 -88.62 22.46 -15.50
C MET A 103 -89.87 21.78 -14.91
N LYS A 104 -89.81 20.48 -14.62
CA LYS A 104 -90.92 19.74 -14.00
C LYS A 104 -91.21 20.22 -12.58
N GLU A 105 -90.18 20.51 -11.80
CA GLU A 105 -90.35 20.98 -10.43
C GLU A 105 -90.97 22.40 -10.37
N ILE A 106 -90.60 23.28 -11.32
CA ILE A 106 -91.23 24.60 -11.44
C ILE A 106 -92.72 24.48 -11.77
N GLU A 107 -93.12 23.65 -12.75
CA GLU A 107 -94.54 23.44 -13.10
C GLU A 107 -95.31 22.72 -11.98
N ARG A 108 -94.66 21.80 -11.25
CA ARG A 108 -95.21 21.18 -10.04
C ARG A 108 -95.51 22.23 -8.98
N ARG A 109 -94.57 23.14 -8.70
CA ARG A 109 -94.74 24.21 -7.71
C ARG A 109 -95.79 25.24 -8.13
N ARG A 110 -95.89 25.56 -9.42
CA ARG A 110 -96.99 26.35 -9.99
C ARG A 110 -98.34 25.70 -9.66
N SER A 111 -98.47 24.40 -9.91
CA SER A 111 -99.70 23.65 -9.69
C SER A 111 -100.11 23.60 -8.21
N GLU A 112 -99.15 23.46 -7.29
CA GLU A 112 -99.39 23.56 -5.84
C GLU A 112 -99.97 24.94 -5.45
N LEU A 113 -99.29 26.02 -5.84
CA LEU A 113 -99.64 27.40 -5.48
C LEU A 113 -100.97 27.84 -6.13
N ARG A 114 -101.29 27.31 -7.30
CA ARG A 114 -102.62 27.44 -7.91
C ARG A 114 -103.70 26.75 -7.07
N GLY A 115 -103.37 25.59 -6.50
CA GLY A 115 -104.28 24.76 -5.69
C GLY A 115 -104.64 25.37 -4.33
N THR A 116 -103.82 26.28 -3.79
CA THR A 116 -104.10 26.98 -2.52
C THR A 116 -105.07 28.16 -2.65
N LEU A 117 -105.49 28.52 -3.87
CA LEU A 117 -106.36 29.68 -4.13
C LEU A 117 -107.83 29.27 -4.19
N SER A 118 -108.62 29.74 -3.22
CA SER A 118 -110.00 29.29 -2.98
C SER A 118 -111.02 29.65 -4.06
N THR A 119 -110.85 30.78 -4.79
CA THR A 119 -111.82 31.19 -5.83
C THR A 119 -111.28 31.05 -7.26
N PRO A 120 -112.18 30.86 -8.25
CA PRO A 120 -111.83 30.96 -9.67
C PRO A 120 -111.31 32.34 -10.12
N ILE A 121 -111.43 33.38 -9.30
CA ILE A 121 -110.95 34.73 -9.65
C ILE A 121 -109.48 34.88 -9.26
N ALA A 122 -109.12 34.55 -8.01
CA ALA A 122 -107.72 34.52 -7.57
C ALA A 122 -106.88 33.54 -8.40
N GLN A 123 -107.42 32.34 -8.70
CA GLN A 123 -106.75 31.37 -9.57
C GLN A 123 -106.40 31.96 -10.95
N ARG A 124 -107.35 32.63 -11.62
CA ARG A 124 -107.11 33.25 -12.94
C ARG A 124 -106.11 34.41 -12.87
N ALA A 125 -106.13 35.18 -11.79
CA ALA A 125 -105.16 36.24 -11.57
C ALA A 125 -103.75 35.68 -11.45
N PHE A 126 -103.55 34.67 -10.59
CA PHE A 126 -102.27 33.97 -10.43
C PHE A 126 -101.82 33.30 -11.74
N ASP A 127 -102.69 32.53 -12.41
CA ASP A 127 -102.39 31.83 -13.67
C ASP A 127 -101.76 32.79 -14.70
N SER A 128 -102.35 33.99 -14.86
CA SER A 128 -101.91 34.97 -15.86
C SER A 128 -100.49 35.52 -15.64
N VAL A 129 -100.01 35.56 -14.39
CA VAL A 129 -98.64 36.00 -14.05
C VAL A 129 -97.69 34.80 -14.00
N ALA A 130 -98.16 33.66 -13.49
CA ALA A 130 -97.42 32.42 -13.45
C ALA A 130 -97.01 31.93 -14.84
N ASP A 131 -97.88 32.02 -15.86
CA ASP A 131 -97.51 31.70 -17.25
C ASP A 131 -96.36 32.59 -17.77
N GLN A 132 -96.38 33.89 -17.49
CA GLN A 132 -95.30 34.81 -17.88
C GLN A 132 -93.98 34.50 -17.16
N ARG A 133 -94.06 34.13 -15.87
CA ARG A 133 -92.89 33.67 -15.10
C ARG A 133 -92.34 32.34 -15.62
N MET A 134 -93.21 31.40 -16.00
CA MET A 134 -92.83 30.10 -16.56
C MET A 134 -92.12 30.24 -17.91
N LEU A 135 -92.63 31.09 -18.81
CA LEU A 135 -91.96 31.43 -20.08
C LEU A 135 -90.57 32.07 -19.85
N SER A 136 -90.46 32.97 -18.85
CA SER A 136 -89.18 33.57 -18.47
C SER A 136 -88.19 32.54 -17.89
N ALA A 137 -88.66 31.67 -17.00
CA ALA A 137 -87.89 30.59 -16.39
C ALA A 137 -87.37 29.61 -17.47
N GLN A 138 -88.26 29.12 -18.34
CA GLN A 138 -87.89 28.27 -19.48
C GLN A 138 -86.81 28.92 -20.35
N SER A 139 -86.94 30.23 -20.64
CA SER A 139 -85.97 31.00 -21.41
C SER A 139 -84.59 31.09 -20.73
N LEU A 140 -84.54 31.21 -19.39
CA LEU A 140 -83.31 31.25 -18.61
C LEU A 140 -82.64 29.87 -18.49
N VAL A 141 -83.43 28.85 -18.14
CA VAL A 141 -83.03 27.43 -18.06
C VAL A 141 -82.42 26.98 -19.39
N SER A 142 -83.10 27.26 -20.51
CA SER A 142 -82.67 26.81 -21.84
C SER A 142 -81.38 27.47 -22.30
N ARG A 143 -81.15 28.76 -21.97
CA ARG A 143 -79.89 29.45 -22.30
C ARG A 143 -78.70 28.87 -21.55
N HIS A 144 -78.80 28.72 -20.23
CA HIS A 144 -77.72 28.17 -19.41
C HIS A 144 -77.34 26.75 -19.87
N VAL A 145 -78.35 25.89 -20.04
CA VAL A 145 -78.15 24.50 -20.46
C VAL A 145 -77.54 24.39 -21.86
N ALA A 146 -77.91 25.25 -22.81
CA ALA A 146 -77.29 25.28 -24.13
C ALA A 146 -75.80 25.66 -24.07
N GLN A 147 -75.46 26.73 -23.33
CA GLN A 147 -74.09 27.22 -23.19
C GLN A 147 -73.17 26.16 -22.55
N GLU A 148 -73.65 25.51 -21.49
CA GLU A 148 -72.93 24.43 -20.81
C GLU A 148 -72.79 23.17 -21.68
N PHE A 149 -73.83 22.81 -22.45
CA PHE A 149 -73.80 21.68 -23.36
C PHE A 149 -72.81 21.87 -24.51
N ASP A 150 -72.71 23.07 -25.07
CA ASP A 150 -71.71 23.43 -26.08
C ASP A 150 -70.29 23.38 -25.51
N SER A 151 -70.08 23.90 -24.30
CA SER A 151 -68.80 23.82 -23.58
C SER A 151 -68.33 22.37 -23.36
N TRP A 152 -69.24 21.49 -22.92
CA TRP A 152 -68.93 20.06 -22.75
C TRP A 152 -68.56 19.36 -24.07
N GLN A 153 -69.19 19.73 -25.19
CA GLN A 153 -68.80 19.21 -26.50
C GLN A 153 -67.42 19.69 -26.94
N ASP A 154 -67.08 20.94 -26.65
CA ASP A 154 -65.75 21.52 -26.94
C ASP A 154 -64.65 20.77 -26.19
N ASP A 155 -64.76 20.63 -24.87
CA ASP A 155 -63.80 19.93 -24.03
C ASP A 155 -63.62 18.47 -24.45
N THR A 156 -64.74 17.77 -24.71
CA THR A 156 -64.74 16.37 -25.14
C THR A 156 -64.01 16.19 -26.49
N GLN A 157 -64.18 17.13 -27.43
CA GLN A 157 -63.47 17.09 -28.71
C GLN A 157 -62.00 17.50 -28.56
N ALA A 158 -61.68 18.51 -27.75
CA ALA A 158 -60.31 18.94 -27.48
C ALA A 158 -59.47 17.81 -26.85
N ALA A 159 -60.04 17.09 -25.87
CA ALA A 159 -59.40 15.92 -25.26
C ALA A 159 -59.14 14.81 -26.30
N ARG A 160 -60.08 14.56 -27.21
CA ARG A 160 -59.94 13.56 -28.28
C ARG A 160 -58.91 13.97 -29.36
N ILE A 161 -58.81 15.26 -29.68
CA ILE A 161 -57.75 15.81 -30.54
C ILE A 161 -56.39 15.60 -29.88
N ALA A 162 -56.23 15.97 -28.60
CA ALA A 162 -54.98 15.83 -27.86
C ALA A 162 -54.53 14.36 -27.74
N LEU A 163 -55.45 13.43 -27.45
CA LEU A 163 -55.16 11.99 -27.45
C LEU A 163 -54.69 11.52 -28.84
N SER A 164 -55.42 11.86 -29.90
CA SER A 164 -55.07 11.48 -31.27
C SER A 164 -53.70 12.05 -31.70
N VAL A 165 -53.34 13.25 -31.26
CA VAL A 165 -52.01 13.86 -31.46
C VAL A 165 -50.91 13.10 -30.71
N SER A 166 -51.19 12.66 -29.47
CA SER A 166 -50.27 11.84 -28.67
C SER A 166 -50.05 10.45 -29.27
N ASP A 167 -51.11 9.81 -29.75
CA ASP A 167 -51.06 8.52 -30.43
C ASP A 167 -50.28 8.61 -31.75
N ALA A 168 -50.53 9.64 -32.56
CA ALA A 168 -49.79 9.90 -33.80
C ALA A 168 -48.29 10.15 -33.52
N GLY A 169 -47.99 10.91 -32.47
CA GLY A 169 -46.62 11.08 -31.98
C GLY A 169 -46.01 9.81 -31.36
N THR A 170 -46.80 8.77 -31.12
CA THR A 170 -46.38 7.48 -30.57
C THR A 170 -46.16 6.42 -31.64
N ALA A 171 -46.90 6.45 -32.74
CA ALA A 171 -46.63 5.71 -33.97
C ALA A 171 -45.54 6.39 -34.82
N TYR A 172 -44.45 6.85 -34.21
CA TYR A 172 -43.38 7.60 -34.88
C TYR A 172 -42.58 6.77 -35.88
N ASP A 173 -42.66 5.44 -35.76
CA ASP A 173 -42.04 4.40 -36.57
C ASP A 173 -42.99 3.81 -37.65
N ASP A 174 -44.31 3.98 -37.51
CA ASP A 174 -45.31 3.67 -38.55
C ASP A 174 -46.06 4.93 -39.00
N PRO A 175 -45.59 5.62 -40.06
CA PRO A 175 -46.25 6.80 -40.60
C PRO A 175 -47.68 6.54 -41.08
N ALA A 176 -48.02 5.32 -41.50
CA ALA A 176 -49.36 4.97 -41.96
C ALA A 176 -50.33 4.71 -40.80
N VAL A 177 -49.84 4.50 -39.58
CA VAL A 177 -50.64 4.57 -38.35
C VAL A 177 -50.71 6.01 -37.85
N ALA A 178 -49.58 6.75 -37.80
CA ALA A 178 -49.58 8.15 -37.41
C ALA A 178 -50.56 9.00 -38.24
N ASP A 179 -50.60 8.81 -39.56
CA ASP A 179 -51.51 9.51 -40.46
C ASP A 179 -53.00 9.22 -40.18
N LYS A 180 -53.35 8.03 -39.66
CA LYS A 180 -54.74 7.70 -39.25
C LYS A 180 -55.14 8.44 -37.98
N HIS A 181 -54.24 8.56 -37.03
CA HIS A 181 -54.47 9.31 -35.79
C HIS A 181 -54.52 10.83 -36.07
N ILE A 182 -53.64 11.36 -36.94
CA ILE A 182 -53.73 12.74 -37.45
C ILE A 182 -55.07 12.96 -38.18
N ALA A 183 -55.45 12.08 -39.12
CA ALA A 183 -56.74 12.21 -39.81
C ALA A 183 -57.95 12.18 -38.87
N THR A 184 -57.86 11.44 -37.76
CA THR A 184 -58.86 11.43 -36.68
C THR A 184 -58.91 12.78 -35.96
N ALA A 185 -57.76 13.32 -35.55
CA ALA A 185 -57.67 14.64 -34.92
C ALA A 185 -58.25 15.75 -35.82
N LEU A 186 -57.82 15.79 -37.08
CA LEU A 186 -58.33 16.72 -38.11
C LEU A 186 -59.83 16.55 -38.38
N GLY A 187 -60.36 15.33 -38.20
CA GLY A 187 -61.80 15.04 -38.29
C GLY A 187 -62.61 15.69 -37.17
N GLU A 188 -62.08 15.77 -35.96
CA GLU A 188 -62.73 16.47 -34.84
C GLU A 188 -62.55 17.99 -34.92
N VAL A 189 -61.39 18.49 -35.41
CA VAL A 189 -61.17 19.93 -35.69
C VAL A 189 -62.23 20.47 -36.67
N ARG A 190 -62.56 19.73 -37.74
CA ARG A 190 -63.61 20.13 -38.69
C ARG A 190 -64.99 20.21 -38.03
N LYS A 191 -65.38 19.20 -37.24
CA LYS A 191 -66.66 19.21 -36.49
C LYS A 191 -66.75 20.37 -35.48
N MET A 192 -65.63 20.71 -34.83
CA MET A 192 -65.58 21.85 -33.93
C MET A 192 -65.77 23.17 -34.71
N GLY A 193 -65.14 23.30 -35.89
CA GLY A 193 -65.34 24.44 -36.78
C GLY A 193 -66.77 24.56 -37.30
N GLU A 194 -67.41 23.45 -37.66
CA GLU A 194 -68.83 23.37 -38.06
C GLU A 194 -69.76 23.84 -36.92
N ARG A 195 -69.57 23.36 -35.68
CA ARG A 195 -70.35 23.82 -34.51
C ARG A 195 -70.14 25.32 -34.23
N LYS A 196 -68.89 25.81 -34.35
CA LYS A 196 -68.51 27.18 -33.97
C LYS A 196 -68.68 28.22 -35.07
N GLY A 197 -69.08 27.83 -36.27
CA GLY A 197 -69.16 28.75 -37.43
C GLY A 197 -67.79 29.32 -37.83
N TRP A 198 -66.71 28.55 -37.68
CA TRP A 198 -65.37 28.97 -38.08
C TRP A 198 -65.28 29.13 -39.61
N SER A 199 -64.48 30.10 -40.07
CA SER A 199 -64.18 30.25 -41.50
C SER A 199 -63.27 29.12 -42.00
N PRO A 200 -63.25 28.83 -43.32
CA PRO A 200 -62.37 27.81 -43.89
C PRO A 200 -60.88 28.02 -43.55
N GLU A 201 -60.45 29.27 -43.46
CA GLU A 201 -59.08 29.66 -43.11
C GLU A 201 -58.77 29.32 -41.64
N MET A 202 -59.69 29.59 -40.71
CA MET A 202 -59.53 29.20 -39.30
C MET A 202 -59.48 27.68 -39.14
N VAL A 203 -60.35 26.94 -39.85
CA VAL A 203 -60.30 25.47 -39.85
C VAL A 203 -58.97 24.95 -40.41
N ALA A 204 -58.41 25.60 -41.44
CA ALA A 204 -57.11 25.25 -42.00
C ALA A 204 -55.95 25.56 -41.04
N ILE A 205 -55.98 26.68 -40.31
CA ILE A 205 -54.98 27.06 -39.31
C ILE A 205 -54.96 26.06 -38.14
N GLU A 206 -56.12 25.76 -37.54
CA GLU A 206 -56.19 24.80 -36.44
C GLU A 206 -55.88 23.36 -36.91
N SER A 207 -56.16 23.04 -38.18
CA SER A 207 -55.71 21.79 -38.80
C SER A 207 -54.18 21.72 -38.92
N LEU A 208 -53.52 22.78 -39.38
CA LEU A 208 -52.06 22.82 -39.49
C LEU A 208 -51.38 22.69 -38.13
N LYS A 209 -51.84 23.42 -37.10
CA LYS A 209 -51.36 23.27 -35.71
C LYS A 209 -51.50 21.84 -35.19
N THR A 210 -52.65 21.22 -35.46
CA THR A 210 -52.96 19.85 -35.02
C THR A 210 -52.06 18.81 -35.68
N GLU A 211 -51.82 18.91 -36.99
CA GLU A 211 -50.83 18.05 -37.65
C GLU A 211 -49.41 18.35 -37.15
N SER A 212 -49.03 19.63 -37.08
CA SER A 212 -47.69 20.08 -36.64
C SER A 212 -47.29 19.50 -35.29
N ALA A 213 -48.17 19.60 -34.29
CA ALA A 213 -47.92 19.09 -32.94
C ALA A 213 -47.67 17.56 -32.93
N ALA A 214 -48.41 16.81 -33.75
CA ALA A 214 -48.22 15.37 -33.90
C ALA A 214 -46.89 15.04 -34.60
N ARG A 215 -46.58 15.74 -35.71
CA ARG A 215 -45.31 15.60 -36.44
C ARG A 215 -44.10 15.96 -35.57
N ARG A 216 -44.19 17.00 -34.73
CA ARG A 216 -43.13 17.36 -33.77
C ARG A 216 -42.86 16.24 -32.77
N LEU A 217 -43.92 15.64 -32.20
CA LEU A 217 -43.76 14.54 -31.24
C LEU A 217 -43.05 13.33 -31.87
N ALA A 218 -43.42 12.95 -33.09
CA ALA A 218 -42.76 11.86 -33.82
C ALA A 218 -41.32 12.23 -34.24
N GLY A 219 -41.10 13.44 -34.76
CA GLY A 219 -39.77 13.93 -35.15
C GLY A 219 -38.79 13.99 -33.97
N ASN A 220 -39.25 14.41 -32.79
CA ASN A 220 -38.44 14.39 -31.56
C ASN A 220 -38.04 12.95 -31.19
N ARG A 221 -38.99 11.99 -31.16
CA ARG A 221 -38.68 10.59 -30.83
C ARG A 221 -37.73 9.94 -31.84
N LEU A 222 -37.89 10.23 -33.12
CA LEU A 222 -36.93 9.79 -34.15
C LEU A 222 -35.55 10.40 -33.95
N SER A 223 -35.47 11.67 -33.55
CA SER A 223 -34.20 12.35 -33.20
C SER A 223 -33.54 11.76 -31.95
N ASP A 224 -34.33 11.29 -30.98
CA ASP A 224 -33.84 10.57 -29.80
C ASP A 224 -33.24 9.21 -30.19
N VAL A 225 -33.88 8.48 -31.11
CA VAL A 225 -33.35 7.21 -31.65
C VAL A 225 -32.06 7.44 -32.45
N ALA A 226 -32.07 8.36 -33.42
CA ALA A 226 -30.88 8.82 -34.13
C ALA A 226 -31.11 10.20 -34.78
N PRO A 227 -30.18 11.18 -34.66
CA PRO A 227 -30.36 12.52 -35.22
C PRO A 227 -30.62 12.52 -36.74
N ASP A 228 -30.00 11.58 -37.47
CA ASP A 228 -30.17 11.41 -38.93
C ASP A 228 -31.60 11.00 -39.32
N LEU A 229 -32.34 10.31 -38.44
CA LEU A 229 -33.75 9.96 -38.66
C LEU A 229 -34.66 11.16 -38.45
N GLY A 230 -34.36 12.00 -37.45
CA GLY A 230 -35.02 13.29 -37.25
C GLY A 230 -34.87 14.21 -38.47
N GLU A 231 -33.66 14.30 -39.03
CA GLU A 231 -33.43 15.06 -40.26
C GLU A 231 -34.17 14.50 -41.47
N GLN A 232 -34.24 13.17 -41.63
CA GLN A 232 -35.01 12.53 -42.70
C GLN A 232 -36.51 12.81 -42.53
N TYR A 233 -37.02 12.76 -41.30
CA TYR A 233 -38.40 13.07 -40.99
C TYR A 233 -38.76 14.51 -41.33
N LEU A 234 -37.93 15.49 -40.95
CA LEU A 234 -38.13 16.90 -41.32
C LEU A 234 -38.08 17.14 -42.83
N LYS A 235 -37.24 16.42 -43.58
CA LYS A 235 -37.20 16.49 -45.06
C LYS A 235 -38.50 16.01 -45.72
N VAL A 236 -39.26 15.13 -45.08
CA VAL A 236 -40.55 14.61 -45.59
C VAL A 236 -41.74 15.41 -45.07
N TYR A 237 -41.77 15.74 -43.77
CA TYR A 237 -42.96 16.29 -43.09
C TYR A 237 -42.85 17.76 -42.68
N GLY A 238 -41.66 18.38 -42.71
CA GLY A 238 -41.45 19.75 -42.24
C GLY A 238 -42.27 20.82 -42.98
N ALA A 239 -42.67 20.55 -44.24
CA ALA A 239 -43.58 21.42 -45.00
C ALA A 239 -45.05 21.34 -44.54
N ARG A 240 -45.39 20.45 -43.60
CA ARG A 240 -46.72 20.26 -42.98
C ARG A 240 -46.70 20.59 -41.48
N MET A 241 -45.74 21.42 -41.07
CA MET A 241 -45.49 21.83 -39.68
C MET A 241 -45.40 23.36 -39.58
N GLU A 242 -45.67 23.90 -38.39
CA GLU A 242 -45.38 25.29 -38.08
C GLU A 242 -43.86 25.50 -37.86
N PRO A 243 -43.28 26.67 -38.20
CA PRO A 243 -41.83 26.88 -38.12
C PRO A 243 -41.22 26.58 -36.74
N GLY A 244 -41.88 27.00 -35.65
CA GLY A 244 -41.40 26.74 -34.29
C GLY A 244 -41.38 25.25 -33.90
N ASP A 245 -42.24 24.43 -34.51
CA ASP A 245 -42.23 22.98 -34.31
C ASP A 245 -41.13 22.30 -35.13
N VAL A 246 -40.81 22.82 -36.31
CA VAL A 246 -39.63 22.41 -37.10
C VAL A 246 -38.35 22.75 -36.35
N ASP A 247 -38.23 23.97 -35.82
CA ASP A 247 -37.09 24.41 -35.02
C ASP A 247 -36.92 23.58 -33.75
N ALA A 248 -38.01 23.21 -33.06
CA ALA A 248 -37.95 22.34 -31.89
C ALA A 248 -37.35 20.94 -32.20
N VAL A 249 -37.70 20.34 -33.35
CA VAL A 249 -37.08 19.07 -33.78
C VAL A 249 -35.61 19.30 -34.18
N GLN A 250 -35.29 20.41 -34.84
CA GLN A 250 -33.89 20.75 -35.14
C GLN A 250 -33.03 20.92 -33.88
N ASP A 251 -33.55 21.55 -32.82
CA ASP A 251 -32.85 21.67 -31.55
C ASP A 251 -32.68 20.34 -30.83
N GLN A 252 -33.63 19.39 -30.96
CA GLN A 252 -33.44 18.02 -30.49
C GLN A 252 -32.31 17.31 -31.25
N ILE A 253 -32.28 17.42 -32.59
CA ILE A 253 -31.21 16.88 -33.45
C ILE A 253 -29.84 17.46 -33.03
N ARG A 254 -29.73 18.79 -32.89
CA ARG A 254 -28.51 19.49 -32.44
C ARG A 254 -28.08 19.00 -31.05
N THR A 255 -29.02 18.87 -30.12
CA THR A 255 -28.77 18.41 -28.74
C THR A 255 -28.23 16.98 -28.71
N ARG A 256 -28.88 16.05 -29.43
CA ARG A 256 -28.47 14.63 -29.49
C ARG A 256 -27.09 14.47 -30.13
N ARG A 257 -26.81 15.13 -31.27
CA ARG A 257 -25.46 15.16 -31.88
C ARG A 257 -24.39 15.72 -30.92
N SER A 258 -24.74 16.73 -30.10
CA SER A 258 -23.80 17.31 -29.13
C SER A 258 -23.43 16.32 -28.01
N ALA A 259 -24.39 15.48 -27.60
CA ALA A 259 -24.22 14.45 -26.58
C ALA A 259 -23.37 13.28 -27.09
N GLU A 260 -23.67 12.75 -28.28
CA GLU A 260 -22.87 11.71 -28.97
C GLU A 260 -21.40 12.13 -29.09
N ALA A 261 -21.15 13.36 -29.56
CA ALA A 261 -19.80 13.89 -29.70
C ALA A 261 -19.11 14.13 -28.34
N ALA A 262 -19.85 14.38 -27.26
CA ALA A 262 -19.30 14.49 -25.91
C ALA A 262 -18.97 13.12 -25.31
N GLU A 263 -19.79 12.10 -25.57
CA GLU A 263 -19.58 10.73 -25.13
C GLU A 263 -18.38 10.09 -25.84
N LEU A 264 -18.25 10.28 -27.16
CA LEU A 264 -17.05 9.88 -27.90
C LEU A 264 -15.77 10.54 -27.35
N ARG A 265 -15.84 11.83 -26.97
CA ARG A 265 -14.74 12.53 -26.30
C ARG A 265 -14.43 11.96 -24.91
N ARG A 266 -15.43 11.51 -24.15
CA ARG A 266 -15.23 10.82 -22.85
C ARG A 266 -14.54 9.47 -23.05
N MET A 267 -15.02 8.64 -23.97
CA MET A 267 -14.40 7.33 -24.28
C MET A 267 -12.94 7.48 -24.73
N GLN A 268 -12.65 8.46 -25.61
CA GLN A 268 -11.28 8.76 -26.04
C GLN A 268 -10.39 9.30 -24.91
N ALA A 269 -10.95 10.07 -23.97
CA ALA A 269 -10.21 10.55 -22.80
C ALA A 269 -9.92 9.40 -21.82
N GLN A 270 -10.89 8.54 -21.57
CA GLN A 270 -10.75 7.36 -20.70
C GLN A 270 -9.72 6.37 -21.26
N ALA A 271 -9.79 5.99 -22.53
CA ALA A 271 -8.81 5.09 -23.13
C ALA A 271 -7.37 5.65 -23.08
N ARG A 272 -7.22 6.99 -23.20
CA ARG A 272 -5.93 7.68 -23.03
C ARG A 272 -5.48 7.75 -21.56
N GLN A 273 -6.40 7.70 -20.61
CA GLN A 273 -6.10 7.62 -19.17
C GLN A 273 -5.66 6.19 -18.80
N GLU A 274 -6.42 5.17 -19.22
CA GLU A 274 -6.09 3.76 -19.00
C GLU A 274 -4.70 3.40 -19.58
N GLN A 275 -4.38 3.85 -20.79
CA GLN A 275 -3.03 3.72 -21.38
C GLN A 275 -1.93 4.42 -20.58
N ARG A 276 -2.23 5.55 -19.93
CA ARG A 276 -1.27 6.27 -19.06
C ARG A 276 -1.10 5.59 -17.72
N GLU A 277 -2.15 5.00 -17.18
CA GLU A 277 -2.13 4.25 -15.92
C GLU A 277 -1.39 2.93 -16.07
N GLU A 278 -1.59 2.18 -17.18
CA GLU A 278 -0.75 1.02 -17.50
C GLU A 278 0.72 1.44 -17.69
N ALA A 279 0.98 2.51 -18.46
CA ALA A 279 2.34 3.00 -18.67
C ALA A 279 3.01 3.48 -17.38
N ALA A 280 2.25 4.01 -16.42
CA ALA A 280 2.73 4.38 -15.09
C ALA A 280 3.07 3.14 -14.26
N LEU A 281 2.14 2.18 -14.14
CA LEU A 281 2.33 0.94 -13.38
C LEU A 281 3.54 0.12 -13.86
N VAL A 282 3.71 -0.02 -15.18
CA VAL A 282 4.87 -0.73 -15.76
C VAL A 282 6.17 0.08 -15.55
N SER A 283 6.10 1.41 -15.51
CA SER A 283 7.25 2.27 -15.17
C SER A 283 7.60 2.27 -13.67
N GLU A 284 6.64 1.98 -12.81
CA GLU A 284 6.81 1.81 -11.35
C GLU A 284 7.46 0.47 -11.04
N GLN A 285 6.88 -0.63 -11.53
CA GLN A 285 7.47 -1.98 -11.45
C GLN A 285 8.92 -2.02 -11.96
N ALA A 286 9.22 -1.25 -13.01
CA ALA A 286 10.56 -1.12 -13.57
C ALA A 286 11.55 -0.31 -12.72
N ARG A 287 11.07 0.57 -11.84
CA ARG A 287 11.90 1.24 -10.82
C ARG A 287 12.12 0.32 -9.63
N ASP A 288 11.08 -0.33 -9.13
CA ASP A 288 11.19 -1.28 -8.01
C ASP A 288 12.21 -2.37 -8.32
N VAL A 289 12.20 -2.90 -9.54
CA VAL A 289 13.16 -3.90 -10.03
C VAL A 289 14.58 -3.34 -10.19
N LEU A 290 14.74 -2.06 -10.56
CA LEU A 290 16.05 -1.40 -10.58
C LEU A 290 16.59 -1.18 -9.16
N ASP A 291 15.75 -0.66 -8.26
CA ASP A 291 16.09 -0.45 -6.85
C ASP A 291 16.43 -1.78 -6.16
N MET A 292 15.76 -2.89 -6.51
CA MET A 292 16.15 -4.24 -6.05
C MET A 292 17.56 -4.62 -6.52
N ILE A 293 17.92 -4.39 -7.79
CA ILE A 293 19.26 -4.71 -8.32
C ILE A 293 20.33 -3.80 -7.72
N ASP A 294 20.05 -2.50 -7.56
CA ASP A 294 20.97 -1.53 -6.94
C ASP A 294 21.20 -1.83 -5.44
N ASN A 295 20.21 -2.44 -4.75
CA ASN A 295 20.37 -3.01 -3.41
C ASN A 295 21.03 -4.42 -3.41
N GLY A 296 21.40 -4.97 -4.57
CA GLY A 296 22.16 -6.21 -4.72
C GLY A 296 21.33 -7.50 -4.79
N HIS A 297 20.01 -7.41 -5.05
CA HIS A 297 19.17 -8.58 -5.28
C HIS A 297 19.25 -9.05 -6.74
N GLU A 298 19.50 -10.34 -6.97
CA GLU A 298 19.57 -10.91 -8.32
C GLU A 298 18.15 -11.21 -8.85
N VAL A 299 17.81 -10.62 -10.01
CA VAL A 299 16.53 -10.80 -10.73
C VAL A 299 16.75 -11.63 -11.99
N ASP A 300 15.78 -12.48 -12.38
CA ASP A 300 15.88 -13.31 -13.58
C ASP A 300 15.96 -12.46 -14.87
N ALA A 301 16.97 -12.74 -15.69
CA ALA A 301 17.22 -12.05 -16.96
C ALA A 301 16.05 -12.17 -17.96
N THR A 302 15.28 -13.27 -17.92
CA THR A 302 14.08 -13.45 -18.76
C THR A 302 12.99 -12.45 -18.39
N SER A 303 12.81 -12.20 -17.10
CA SER A 303 11.85 -11.25 -16.53
C SER A 303 12.28 -9.81 -16.78
N LEU A 304 13.57 -9.50 -16.64
CA LEU A 304 14.14 -8.20 -17.03
C LEU A 304 13.94 -7.92 -18.53
N GLY A 305 14.19 -8.91 -19.38
CA GLY A 305 13.96 -8.82 -20.82
C GLY A 305 12.49 -8.53 -21.17
N LYS A 306 11.56 -9.29 -20.59
CA LYS A 306 10.11 -9.08 -20.78
C LYS A 306 9.66 -7.68 -20.34
N LEU A 307 10.12 -7.21 -19.19
CA LEU A 307 9.76 -5.89 -18.66
C LEU A 307 10.33 -4.76 -19.52
N ALA A 308 11.57 -4.89 -19.98
CA ALA A 308 12.17 -3.95 -20.93
C ALA A 308 11.42 -3.93 -22.28
N SER A 309 11.01 -5.08 -22.83
CA SER A 309 10.21 -5.11 -24.06
C SER A 309 8.83 -4.48 -23.90
N ARG A 310 8.16 -4.64 -22.75
CA ARG A 310 6.89 -3.96 -22.47
C ARG A 310 7.07 -2.44 -22.37
N LEU A 311 8.18 -1.99 -21.79
CA LEU A 311 8.53 -0.56 -21.74
C LEU A 311 8.86 0.04 -23.13
N ASP A 312 9.51 -0.72 -24.02
CA ASP A 312 9.71 -0.28 -25.41
C ASP A 312 8.36 -0.11 -26.13
N GLN A 313 7.41 -1.02 -25.91
CA GLN A 313 6.03 -0.92 -26.43
C GLN A 313 5.23 0.27 -25.88
N LEU A 314 5.60 0.78 -24.69
CA LEU A 314 4.96 1.90 -24.00
C LEU A 314 5.70 3.24 -24.19
N ASP A 315 6.62 3.31 -25.14
CA ASP A 315 7.52 4.44 -25.42
C ASP A 315 8.24 4.93 -24.15
N LYS A 316 8.97 4.00 -23.51
CA LYS A 316 9.85 4.26 -22.34
C LYS A 316 11.29 3.76 -22.60
N PRO A 317 11.92 4.05 -23.76
CA PRO A 317 13.19 3.43 -24.17
C PRO A 317 14.34 3.66 -23.18
N VAL A 318 14.36 4.80 -22.47
CA VAL A 318 15.37 5.11 -21.45
C VAL A 318 15.28 4.16 -20.24
N LEU A 319 14.07 3.80 -19.81
CA LEU A 319 13.85 2.91 -18.67
C LEU A 319 14.08 1.44 -19.05
N ALA A 320 13.66 1.06 -20.27
CA ALA A 320 13.97 -0.24 -20.86
C ALA A 320 15.49 -0.45 -21.04
N LEU A 321 16.22 0.58 -21.47
CA LEU A 321 17.69 0.57 -21.55
C LEU A 321 18.33 0.43 -20.17
N ARG A 322 17.82 1.12 -19.13
CA ARG A 322 18.32 0.96 -17.75
C ARG A 322 18.15 -0.48 -17.24
N LEU A 323 16.97 -1.09 -17.40
CA LEU A 323 16.75 -2.49 -17.00
C LEU A 323 17.67 -3.47 -17.73
N ARG A 324 17.87 -3.31 -19.05
CA ARG A 324 18.84 -4.11 -19.80
C ARG A 324 20.27 -3.93 -19.26
N SER A 325 20.67 -2.68 -19.00
CA SER A 325 22.00 -2.35 -18.44
C SER A 325 22.22 -2.97 -17.06
N ALA A 326 21.21 -2.93 -16.19
CA ALA A 326 21.25 -3.53 -14.87
C ALA A 326 21.37 -5.07 -14.94
N GLY A 327 20.60 -5.71 -15.83
CA GLY A 327 20.72 -7.15 -16.09
C GLY A 327 22.08 -7.57 -16.62
N GLU A 328 22.71 -6.78 -17.49
CA GLU A 328 24.10 -7.02 -17.93
C GLU A 328 25.12 -6.91 -16.79
N VAL A 329 24.99 -5.90 -15.91
CA VAL A 329 25.86 -5.72 -14.74
C VAL A 329 25.66 -6.86 -13.73
N GLN A 330 24.43 -7.29 -13.49
CA GLN A 330 24.10 -8.41 -12.60
C GLN A 330 24.69 -9.73 -13.15
N THR A 331 24.51 -10.00 -14.45
CA THR A 331 25.06 -11.19 -15.11
C THR A 331 26.59 -11.21 -15.00
N PHE A 332 27.25 -10.09 -15.35
CA PHE A 332 28.69 -9.95 -15.23
C PHE A 332 29.20 -10.13 -13.78
N THR A 333 28.52 -9.55 -12.78
CA THR A 333 28.97 -9.68 -11.38
C THR A 333 28.72 -11.07 -10.80
N SER A 334 27.74 -11.83 -11.32
CA SER A 334 27.54 -13.25 -10.98
C SER A 334 28.68 -14.12 -11.54
N GLU A 335 29.01 -13.97 -12.83
CA GLU A 335 30.16 -14.64 -13.46
C GLU A 335 31.49 -14.30 -12.78
N ALA A 336 31.76 -13.00 -12.60
CA ALA A 336 33.00 -12.49 -12.04
C ALA A 336 33.20 -12.84 -10.55
N ARG A 337 32.13 -13.20 -9.82
CA ARG A 337 32.22 -13.71 -8.43
C ARG A 337 33.02 -15.01 -8.36
N GLN A 338 32.93 -15.84 -9.40
CA GLN A 338 33.62 -17.12 -9.50
C GLN A 338 35.12 -16.98 -9.88
N TRP A 339 35.51 -15.84 -10.44
CA TRP A 339 36.88 -15.58 -10.89
C TRP A 339 37.85 -15.41 -9.70
N ARG A 340 39.15 -15.50 -9.98
CA ARG A 340 40.20 -15.13 -9.02
C ARG A 340 40.46 -13.61 -9.03
N PRO A 341 41.04 -13.04 -7.94
CA PRO A 341 41.40 -11.61 -7.87
C PRO A 341 42.36 -11.14 -8.96
N ASP A 342 43.24 -12.00 -9.47
CA ASP A 342 44.16 -11.68 -10.57
C ASP A 342 43.43 -11.62 -11.92
N GLN A 343 42.47 -12.51 -12.16
CA GLN A 343 41.67 -12.53 -13.39
C GLN A 343 40.79 -11.28 -13.49
N LEU A 344 40.07 -10.94 -12.42
CA LEU A 344 39.23 -9.75 -12.37
C LEU A 344 40.06 -8.46 -12.43
N GLN A 345 41.24 -8.41 -11.81
CA GLN A 345 42.18 -7.29 -11.97
C GLN A 345 42.69 -7.18 -13.42
N GLY A 346 42.95 -8.31 -14.09
CA GLY A 346 43.36 -8.35 -15.49
C GLY A 346 42.29 -7.80 -16.43
N TRP A 347 41.03 -8.24 -16.25
CA TRP A 347 39.87 -7.73 -17.00
C TRP A 347 39.67 -6.22 -16.79
N LEU A 348 39.72 -5.74 -15.54
CA LEU A 348 39.66 -4.31 -15.25
C LEU A 348 40.78 -3.52 -15.93
N ASN A 349 42.00 -4.05 -15.93
CA ASN A 349 43.15 -3.40 -16.60
C ASN A 349 42.95 -3.35 -18.13
N GLN A 350 42.38 -4.38 -18.74
CA GLN A 350 42.05 -4.41 -20.17
C GLN A 350 40.97 -3.34 -20.51
N GLN A 351 39.84 -3.34 -19.80
CA GLN A 351 38.76 -2.37 -19.99
C GLN A 351 39.19 -0.92 -19.69
N ARG A 352 40.19 -0.74 -18.83
CA ARG A 352 40.83 0.57 -18.59
C ARG A 352 41.77 1.01 -19.73
N GLY A 353 42.34 0.08 -20.50
CA GLY A 353 43.26 0.34 -21.60
C GLY A 353 42.61 0.61 -22.97
N GLU A 354 41.33 0.27 -23.14
CA GLU A 354 40.58 0.53 -24.37
C GLU A 354 40.41 2.04 -24.63
N LYS A 355 40.87 2.50 -25.80
CA LYS A 355 40.85 3.92 -26.20
C LYS A 355 39.55 4.27 -26.95
N GLY A 356 38.56 4.75 -26.22
CA GLY A 356 37.30 5.27 -26.78
C GLY A 356 36.44 5.96 -25.73
N GLN A 357 35.33 6.56 -26.14
CA GLN A 357 34.27 6.95 -25.20
C GLN A 357 33.56 5.69 -24.72
N ARG A 358 33.54 5.45 -23.41
CA ARG A 358 32.81 4.31 -22.82
C ARG A 358 31.31 4.59 -22.82
N THR A 359 30.50 3.57 -23.06
CA THR A 359 29.06 3.64 -22.80
C THR A 359 28.78 3.67 -21.29
N PRO A 360 27.61 4.18 -20.85
CA PRO A 360 27.23 4.12 -19.43
C PRO A 360 27.22 2.69 -18.86
N VAL A 361 26.89 1.69 -19.68
CA VAL A 361 26.88 0.27 -19.29
C VAL A 361 28.31 -0.26 -19.08
N GLN A 362 29.25 0.12 -19.95
CA GLN A 362 30.67 -0.21 -19.78
C GLN A 362 31.24 0.43 -18.50
N ALA A 363 30.88 1.68 -18.19
CA ALA A 363 31.26 2.33 -16.94
C ALA A 363 30.71 1.57 -15.72
N ALA A 364 29.40 1.33 -15.67
CA ALA A 364 28.76 0.61 -14.56
C ALA A 364 29.34 -0.81 -14.35
N ARG A 365 29.66 -1.54 -15.42
CA ARG A 365 30.33 -2.85 -15.33
C ARG A 365 31.75 -2.76 -14.78
N ILE A 366 32.51 -1.72 -15.13
CA ILE A 366 33.84 -1.48 -14.55
C ILE A 366 33.70 -1.17 -13.05
N ASP A 367 32.83 -0.23 -12.68
CA ASP A 367 32.62 0.20 -11.29
C ASP A 367 32.17 -0.98 -10.40
N ALA A 368 31.21 -1.79 -10.87
CA ALA A 368 30.77 -3.01 -10.20
C ALA A 368 31.90 -4.05 -10.08
N GLY A 369 32.75 -4.18 -11.11
CA GLY A 369 33.95 -5.03 -11.07
C GLY A 369 35.00 -4.55 -10.05
N GLU A 370 35.17 -3.24 -9.89
CA GLU A 370 36.09 -2.65 -8.90
C GLU A 370 35.57 -2.85 -7.46
N GLN A 371 34.27 -2.63 -7.23
CA GLN A 371 33.63 -2.94 -5.94
C GLN A 371 33.71 -4.44 -5.61
N LEU A 372 33.40 -5.31 -6.57
CA LEU A 372 33.49 -6.77 -6.42
C LEU A 372 34.91 -7.22 -6.10
N LEU A 373 35.93 -6.68 -6.78
CA LEU A 373 37.33 -6.98 -6.50
C LEU A 373 37.76 -6.49 -5.11
N GLY A 374 37.23 -5.36 -4.64
CA GLY A 374 37.38 -4.87 -3.27
C GLY A 374 36.79 -5.84 -2.25
N LYS A 375 35.51 -6.23 -2.41
CA LYS A 375 34.81 -7.20 -1.55
C LYS A 375 35.53 -8.55 -1.53
N MET A 376 35.90 -9.07 -2.70
CA MET A 376 36.63 -10.32 -2.89
C MET A 376 37.96 -10.32 -2.13
N ARG A 377 38.78 -9.27 -2.30
CA ARG A 377 40.06 -9.11 -1.57
C ARG A 377 39.89 -8.99 -0.06
N ALA A 378 38.81 -8.35 0.40
CA ALA A 378 38.51 -8.24 1.83
C ALA A 378 38.06 -9.59 2.44
N ARG A 379 37.08 -10.27 1.81
CA ARG A 379 36.58 -11.57 2.30
C ARG A 379 37.65 -12.66 2.23
N LEU A 380 38.42 -12.75 1.14
CA LEU A 380 39.57 -13.67 1.03
C LEU A 380 40.70 -13.41 2.05
N LYS A 381 40.68 -12.27 2.76
CA LYS A 381 41.63 -11.97 3.84
C LYS A 381 41.10 -12.35 5.23
N SER A 382 39.79 -12.30 5.47
CA SER A 382 39.18 -12.71 6.75
C SER A 382 38.72 -14.17 6.72
N ASP A 383 37.89 -14.52 5.74
CA ASP A 383 37.22 -15.81 5.61
C ASP A 383 37.17 -16.26 4.13
N PRO A 384 38.26 -16.91 3.66
CA PRO A 384 38.30 -17.55 2.34
C PRO A 384 37.22 -18.61 2.11
N LEU A 385 36.75 -19.28 3.17
CA LEU A 385 35.81 -20.41 3.04
C LEU A 385 34.39 -19.90 2.75
N SER A 386 33.92 -18.90 3.50
CA SER A 386 32.64 -18.25 3.20
C SER A 386 32.66 -17.58 1.83
N TRP A 387 33.77 -16.94 1.42
CA TRP A 387 33.87 -16.40 0.07
C TRP A 387 33.75 -17.48 -1.01
N ALA A 388 34.44 -18.62 -0.84
CA ALA A 388 34.35 -19.72 -1.80
C ALA A 388 32.94 -20.34 -1.87
N ALA A 389 32.16 -20.29 -0.79
CA ALA A 389 30.76 -20.68 -0.77
C ALA A 389 29.86 -19.61 -1.44
N GLU A 390 29.99 -18.33 -1.07
CA GLU A 390 29.29 -17.17 -1.70
C GLU A 390 29.51 -17.12 -3.23
N ALA A 391 30.68 -17.57 -3.69
CA ALA A 391 31.06 -17.62 -5.10
C ALA A 391 30.62 -18.91 -5.84
N GLY A 392 29.96 -19.87 -5.17
CA GLY A 392 29.64 -21.17 -5.76
C GLY A 392 30.86 -22.03 -6.13
N VAL A 393 32.05 -21.65 -5.64
CA VAL A 393 33.36 -22.21 -6.00
C VAL A 393 33.71 -23.45 -5.19
N ALA A 394 33.18 -23.57 -3.97
CA ALA A 394 33.34 -24.74 -3.11
C ALA A 394 32.05 -25.02 -2.33
N GLN A 395 31.57 -26.26 -2.37
CA GLN A 395 30.48 -26.69 -1.49
C GLN A 395 30.98 -26.79 -0.06
N LEU A 396 30.46 -25.94 0.82
CA LEU A 396 30.82 -25.91 2.23
C LEU A 396 29.79 -26.68 3.07
N ALA A 397 30.11 -27.93 3.43
CA ALA A 397 29.39 -28.62 4.49
C ALA A 397 29.82 -28.08 5.88
N PRO A 398 28.92 -27.95 6.86
CA PRO A 398 29.28 -27.63 8.24
C PRO A 398 30.22 -28.67 8.83
N VAL A 399 31.24 -28.25 9.57
CA VAL A 399 32.21 -29.18 10.17
C VAL A 399 31.70 -29.77 11.49
N ASP A 400 31.72 -31.11 11.60
CA ASP A 400 31.50 -31.80 12.86
C ASP A 400 32.85 -32.18 13.49
N TYR A 401 33.18 -31.51 14.59
CA TYR A 401 34.38 -31.79 15.40
C TYR A 401 34.27 -33.10 16.22
N ARG A 402 33.25 -33.94 15.98
CA ARG A 402 33.11 -35.29 16.56
C ARG A 402 33.39 -36.40 15.54
N ASP A 403 33.33 -36.07 14.24
CA ASP A 403 33.65 -36.99 13.15
C ASP A 403 34.98 -36.64 12.47
N ALA A 404 35.91 -37.61 12.48
CA ALA A 404 37.18 -37.50 11.77
C ALA A 404 36.99 -37.35 10.25
N ARG A 405 35.94 -37.92 9.66
CA ARG A 405 35.70 -37.82 8.20
C ARG A 405 35.26 -36.40 7.82
N SER A 406 34.36 -35.78 8.58
CA SER A 406 33.96 -34.37 8.43
C SER A 406 35.16 -33.42 8.52
N MET A 407 36.02 -33.58 9.54
CA MET A 407 37.24 -32.77 9.68
C MET A 407 38.22 -32.97 8.51
N GLN A 408 38.45 -34.20 8.06
CA GLN A 408 39.31 -34.47 6.89
C GLN A 408 38.72 -33.95 5.57
N ALA A 409 37.40 -33.98 5.40
CA ALA A 409 36.71 -33.37 4.27
C ALA A 409 36.87 -31.84 4.28
N ARG A 410 36.72 -31.19 5.44
CA ARG A 410 37.00 -29.75 5.60
C ARG A 410 38.45 -29.43 5.24
N ILE A 411 39.45 -30.20 5.69
CA ILE A 411 40.86 -30.00 5.31
C ILE A 411 41.04 -30.02 3.78
N LYS A 412 40.43 -30.99 3.08
CA LYS A 412 40.51 -31.07 1.62
C LYS A 412 39.94 -29.81 0.94
N THR A 413 38.77 -29.35 1.38
CA THR A 413 38.14 -28.12 0.86
C THR A 413 39.00 -26.88 1.16
N SER A 414 39.48 -26.74 2.39
CA SER A 414 40.36 -25.63 2.82
C SER A 414 41.64 -25.52 1.99
N LEU A 415 42.28 -26.66 1.68
CA LEU A 415 43.48 -26.67 0.85
C LEU A 415 43.18 -26.33 -0.61
N ALA A 416 42.08 -26.81 -1.18
CA ALA A 416 41.67 -26.45 -2.55
C ALA A 416 41.30 -24.95 -2.69
N VAL A 417 40.66 -24.37 -1.67
CA VAL A 417 40.36 -22.92 -1.61
C VAL A 417 41.65 -22.10 -1.47
N SER A 418 42.57 -22.52 -0.59
CA SER A 418 43.89 -21.92 -0.40
C SER A 418 44.72 -21.93 -1.69
N GLU A 419 44.74 -23.06 -2.40
CA GLU A 419 45.41 -23.22 -3.69
C GLU A 419 44.79 -22.34 -4.78
N ARG A 420 43.45 -22.32 -4.90
CA ARG A 420 42.74 -21.52 -5.91
C ARG A 420 42.95 -20.02 -5.75
N TYR A 421 43.02 -19.50 -4.53
CA TYR A 421 43.10 -18.07 -4.25
C TYR A 421 44.48 -17.56 -3.81
N GLY A 422 45.47 -18.46 -3.61
CA GLY A 422 46.81 -18.10 -3.15
C GLY A 422 46.86 -17.60 -1.69
N THR A 423 45.82 -17.89 -0.90
CA THR A 423 45.68 -17.44 0.50
C THR A 423 46.17 -18.51 1.47
N PRO A 424 46.60 -18.15 2.71
CA PRO A 424 46.83 -19.13 3.76
C PRO A 424 45.54 -19.93 4.05
N PRO A 425 45.62 -21.26 4.28
CA PRO A 425 44.44 -22.08 4.50
C PRO A 425 43.78 -21.76 5.84
N THR A 426 42.48 -21.44 5.81
CA THR A 426 41.60 -21.40 6.99
C THR A 426 40.73 -22.66 7.03
N PHE A 427 40.35 -23.10 8.24
CA PHE A 427 39.65 -24.37 8.46
C PHE A 427 38.26 -24.25 9.07
N LEU A 428 37.89 -23.03 9.49
CA LEU A 428 36.56 -22.63 9.95
C LEU A 428 36.19 -21.34 9.22
N THR A 429 34.89 -21.11 9.00
CA THR A 429 34.38 -19.75 8.71
C THR A 429 34.35 -18.89 9.98
N ASP A 430 34.17 -17.58 9.83
CA ASP A 430 33.95 -16.65 10.94
C ASP A 430 32.71 -17.09 11.77
N GLU A 431 31.67 -17.62 11.10
CA GLU A 431 30.46 -18.15 11.72
C GLU A 431 30.71 -19.48 12.46
N GLU A 432 31.39 -20.45 11.83
CA GLU A 432 31.72 -21.74 12.47
C GLU A 432 32.57 -21.55 13.73
N ALA A 433 33.55 -20.63 13.69
CA ALA A 433 34.37 -20.29 14.86
C ALA A 433 33.52 -19.65 15.98
N THR A 434 32.57 -18.78 15.63
CA THR A 434 31.67 -18.11 16.59
C THR A 434 30.68 -19.10 17.22
N LEU A 435 30.05 -19.96 16.41
CA LEU A 435 29.15 -21.02 16.88
C LEU A 435 29.89 -22.02 17.79
N MET A 436 31.11 -22.42 17.42
CA MET A 436 31.93 -23.32 18.22
C MET A 436 32.32 -22.70 19.56
N ALA A 437 32.73 -21.42 19.59
CA ALA A 437 33.00 -20.71 20.84
C ALA A 437 31.74 -20.61 21.74
N GLY A 438 30.56 -20.37 21.16
CA GLY A 438 29.28 -20.38 21.87
C GLY A 438 28.90 -21.75 22.46
N GLN A 439 29.32 -22.85 21.83
CA GLN A 439 29.19 -24.22 22.37
C GLN A 439 30.22 -24.47 23.48
N ILE A 440 31.48 -24.11 23.28
CA ILE A 440 32.58 -24.23 24.24
C ILE A 440 32.28 -23.45 25.54
N ALA A 441 31.72 -22.24 25.46
CA ALA A 441 31.37 -21.44 26.62
C ALA A 441 30.36 -22.12 27.57
N LYS A 442 29.48 -22.98 27.02
CA LYS A 442 28.46 -23.76 27.72
C LYS A 442 28.96 -25.15 28.17
N ALA A 443 30.07 -25.62 27.61
CA ALA A 443 30.61 -26.95 27.87
C ALA A 443 31.28 -27.05 29.25
N ASN A 444 31.14 -28.20 29.90
CA ASN A 444 31.84 -28.54 31.15
C ASN A 444 33.32 -28.90 30.89
N THR A 445 34.10 -29.08 31.97
CA THR A 445 35.54 -29.41 31.92
C THR A 445 35.87 -30.58 30.98
N GLN A 446 35.18 -31.71 31.15
CA GLN A 446 35.43 -32.93 30.38
C GLN A 446 35.04 -32.75 28.89
N GLN A 447 33.93 -32.07 28.63
CA GLN A 447 33.49 -31.72 27.29
C GLN A 447 34.50 -30.80 26.59
N LYS A 448 35.01 -29.76 27.26
CA LYS A 448 36.06 -28.88 26.73
C LYS A 448 37.34 -29.64 26.40
N SER A 449 37.83 -30.48 27.32
CA SER A 449 38.99 -31.35 27.06
C SER A 449 38.78 -32.24 25.84
N LYS A 450 37.57 -32.81 25.66
CA LYS A 450 37.27 -33.67 24.52
C LYS A 450 37.14 -32.91 23.20
N ILE A 451 36.56 -31.70 23.19
CA ILE A 451 36.52 -30.83 22.00
C ILE A 451 37.95 -30.45 21.59
N ALA A 452 38.80 -30.06 22.55
CA ALA A 452 40.19 -29.71 22.28
C ALA A 452 40.99 -30.92 21.73
N GLU A 453 40.85 -32.10 22.35
CA GLU A 453 41.45 -33.34 21.84
C GLU A 453 40.99 -33.67 20.42
N ASN A 454 39.68 -33.64 20.17
CA ASN A 454 39.14 -33.95 18.85
C ASN A 454 39.64 -32.99 17.76
N ILE A 455 39.73 -31.68 18.04
CA ILE A 455 40.29 -30.71 17.09
C ILE A 455 41.76 -31.03 16.78
N VAL A 456 42.56 -31.29 17.81
CA VAL A 456 44.00 -31.58 17.67
C VAL A 456 44.25 -32.89 16.93
N THR A 457 43.50 -33.95 17.24
CA THR A 457 43.64 -35.25 16.57
C THR A 457 43.01 -35.27 15.18
N GLY A 458 41.81 -34.70 15.00
CA GLY A 458 41.05 -34.75 13.75
C GLY A 458 41.60 -33.87 12.63
N PHE A 459 42.13 -32.69 12.97
CA PHE A 459 42.87 -31.83 12.03
C PHE A 459 44.38 -32.13 12.00
N GLY A 460 44.90 -32.93 12.94
CA GLY A 460 46.29 -33.34 13.01
C GLY A 460 47.26 -32.14 13.00
N ARG A 461 48.12 -32.07 11.98
CA ARG A 461 49.11 -30.97 11.83
C ARG A 461 48.49 -29.57 11.79
N TYR A 462 47.21 -29.46 11.39
CA TYR A 462 46.47 -28.20 11.29
C TYR A 462 45.67 -27.85 12.55
N GLY A 463 45.61 -28.73 13.56
CA GLY A 463 44.79 -28.49 14.77
C GLY A 463 45.15 -27.20 15.52
N ARG A 464 46.42 -26.75 15.45
CA ARG A 464 46.86 -25.46 15.99
C ARG A 464 46.31 -24.26 15.22
N ASP A 465 46.13 -24.39 13.91
CA ASP A 465 45.57 -23.33 13.07
C ASP A 465 44.06 -23.17 13.35
N VAL A 466 43.35 -24.30 13.55
CA VAL A 466 41.93 -24.31 13.98
C VAL A 466 41.75 -23.67 15.36
N LEU A 467 42.59 -24.04 16.34
CA LEU A 467 42.60 -23.38 17.66
C LEU A 467 42.95 -21.89 17.54
N GLY A 468 43.82 -21.53 16.58
CA GLY A 468 44.12 -20.15 16.21
C GLY A 468 42.89 -19.36 15.78
N SER A 469 42.04 -19.91 14.91
CA SER A 469 40.76 -19.30 14.51
C SER A 469 39.82 -19.07 15.70
N ILE A 470 39.73 -20.01 16.64
CA ILE A 470 38.86 -19.89 17.84
C ILE A 470 39.38 -18.81 18.80
N SER A 471 40.68 -18.49 18.78
CA SER A 471 41.33 -17.58 19.76
C SER A 471 40.79 -16.14 19.77
N GLY A 472 40.04 -15.72 18.75
CA GLY A 472 39.34 -14.43 18.75
C GLY A 472 38.13 -14.40 19.69
N ALA A 473 37.44 -15.53 19.86
CA ALA A 473 36.20 -15.67 20.62
C ALA A 473 36.40 -16.34 22.00
N ASP A 474 37.20 -17.40 22.08
CA ASP A 474 37.70 -17.93 23.37
C ASP A 474 39.24 -18.07 23.36
N PRO A 475 39.96 -17.01 23.80
CA PRO A 475 41.42 -17.04 23.92
C PRO A 475 41.94 -18.09 24.91
N ILE A 476 41.14 -18.45 25.93
CA ILE A 476 41.57 -19.38 26.99
C ILE A 476 41.46 -20.81 26.47
N PHE A 477 40.37 -21.16 25.79
CA PHE A 477 40.21 -22.46 25.15
C PHE A 477 41.27 -22.71 24.07
N ALA A 478 41.50 -21.72 23.20
CA ALA A 478 42.54 -21.80 22.17
C ALA A 478 43.92 -22.06 22.79
N HIS A 479 44.24 -21.39 23.91
CA HIS A 479 45.51 -21.56 24.61
C HIS A 479 45.61 -22.92 25.33
N ALA A 480 44.56 -23.34 26.04
CA ALA A 480 44.50 -24.65 26.69
C ALA A 480 44.65 -25.81 25.70
N GLY A 481 43.92 -25.76 24.58
CA GLY A 481 44.07 -26.72 23.48
C GLY A 481 45.47 -26.68 22.85
N GLY A 482 46.05 -25.48 22.71
CA GLY A 482 47.44 -25.31 22.23
C GLY A 482 48.48 -25.96 23.14
N LEU A 483 48.33 -25.82 24.47
CA LEU A 483 49.17 -26.48 25.47
C LEU A 483 48.99 -28.01 25.40
N ALA A 484 47.75 -28.51 25.35
CA ALA A 484 47.46 -29.94 25.20
C ALA A 484 48.01 -30.56 23.90
N ALA A 485 48.17 -29.75 22.84
CA ALA A 485 48.71 -30.18 21.55
C ALA A 485 50.25 -30.14 21.45
N THR A 486 50.94 -29.37 22.31
CA THR A 486 52.37 -29.03 22.09
C THR A 486 53.28 -29.24 23.29
N VAL A 487 52.73 -29.34 24.50
CA VAL A 487 53.50 -29.52 25.74
C VAL A 487 53.33 -30.96 26.22
N PRO A 488 54.41 -31.72 26.50
CA PRO A 488 54.30 -33.03 27.13
C PRO A 488 53.56 -32.91 28.46
N GLY A 489 52.52 -33.70 28.71
CA GLY A 489 51.65 -33.53 29.88
C GLY A 489 50.68 -32.33 29.84
N GLY A 490 50.67 -31.55 28.74
CA GLY A 490 49.82 -30.36 28.59
C GLY A 490 48.31 -30.62 28.65
N LYS A 491 47.85 -31.88 28.54
CA LYS A 491 46.46 -32.27 28.79
C LYS A 491 46.04 -32.00 30.25
N ASP A 492 46.89 -32.35 31.22
CA ASP A 492 46.68 -32.03 32.65
C ASP A 492 46.60 -30.50 32.86
N THR A 493 47.50 -29.74 32.23
CA THR A 493 47.44 -28.28 32.27
C THR A 493 46.16 -27.72 31.64
N ALA A 494 45.66 -28.29 30.54
CA ALA A 494 44.40 -27.88 29.93
C ALA A 494 43.18 -28.21 30.81
N GLU A 495 43.15 -29.39 31.42
CA GLU A 495 42.12 -29.80 32.38
C GLU A 495 42.09 -28.88 33.61
N ARG A 496 43.26 -28.50 34.14
CA ARG A 496 43.41 -27.47 35.19
C ARG A 496 42.84 -26.12 34.76
N ILE A 497 43.14 -25.65 33.54
CA ILE A 497 42.56 -24.42 32.99
C ILE A 497 41.03 -24.51 32.93
N PHE A 498 40.47 -25.61 32.42
CA PHE A 498 39.03 -25.76 32.25
C PHE A 498 38.28 -25.93 33.59
N ALA A 499 38.85 -26.64 34.57
CA ALA A 499 38.32 -26.72 35.94
C ALA A 499 38.41 -25.37 36.66
N GLY A 500 39.54 -24.65 36.49
CA GLY A 500 39.76 -23.32 37.04
C GLY A 500 38.76 -22.27 36.55
N GLN A 501 38.42 -22.31 35.26
CA GLN A 501 37.35 -21.47 34.69
C GLN A 501 35.98 -21.68 35.37
N GLN A 502 35.72 -22.84 35.96
CA GLN A 502 34.50 -23.11 36.71
C GLN A 502 34.62 -22.60 38.16
N ALA A 503 35.73 -22.93 38.85
CA ALA A 503 36.03 -22.41 40.19
C ALA A 503 35.99 -20.86 40.29
N TRP A 504 36.34 -20.16 39.22
CA TRP A 504 36.14 -18.70 39.09
C TRP A 504 34.68 -18.26 39.15
N LYS A 505 33.80 -18.90 38.36
CA LYS A 505 32.37 -18.56 38.29
C LYS A 505 31.71 -18.77 39.64
N ASP A 506 32.10 -19.85 40.30
CA ASP A 506 31.62 -20.26 41.62
C ASP A 506 32.28 -19.46 42.76
N LYS A 507 33.23 -18.56 42.43
CA LYS A 507 33.98 -17.70 43.35
C LYS A 507 34.68 -18.48 44.49
N ALA A 508 35.14 -19.67 44.19
CA ALA A 508 35.63 -20.63 45.19
C ALA A 508 36.92 -20.18 45.90
N VAL A 509 37.74 -19.33 45.27
CA VAL A 509 39.01 -18.81 45.82
C VAL A 509 39.32 -17.40 45.29
N ALA A 510 40.15 -16.64 46.00
CA ALA A 510 40.66 -15.34 45.57
C ALA A 510 41.53 -15.47 44.31
N ILE A 511 41.28 -14.61 43.32
CA ILE A 511 41.94 -14.70 42.01
C ILE A 511 43.06 -13.65 41.92
N PRO A 512 44.29 -14.02 41.50
CA PRO A 512 45.41 -13.10 41.32
C PRO A 512 45.07 -11.89 40.44
N SER A 513 45.43 -10.68 40.89
CA SER A 513 45.17 -9.43 40.16
C SER A 513 46.09 -9.25 38.95
N LEU A 514 45.79 -8.25 38.11
CA LEU A 514 46.70 -7.85 37.04
C LEU A 514 48.03 -7.31 37.59
N ASP A 515 48.02 -6.67 38.76
CA ASP A 515 49.24 -6.17 39.41
C ASP A 515 50.10 -7.33 39.92
N ALA A 516 49.48 -8.38 40.48
CA ALA A 516 50.15 -9.63 40.83
C ALA A 516 50.72 -10.38 39.61
N PHE A 517 50.21 -10.12 38.40
CA PHE A 517 50.76 -10.62 37.14
C PHE A 517 51.88 -9.72 36.58
N GLN A 518 51.82 -8.41 36.79
CA GLN A 518 52.88 -7.48 36.39
C GLN A 518 54.11 -7.55 37.31
N ALA A 519 53.88 -7.75 38.61
CA ALA A 519 54.92 -7.97 39.62
C ALA A 519 55.59 -9.36 39.51
N ALA A 520 54.99 -10.31 38.78
CA ALA A 520 55.54 -11.64 38.59
C ALA A 520 56.87 -11.60 37.80
N PRO A 521 57.97 -12.12 38.36
CA PRO A 521 59.27 -12.09 37.69
C PRO A 521 59.24 -12.72 36.28
N GLY A 522 59.88 -12.02 35.33
CA GLY A 522 60.03 -12.45 33.94
C GLY A 522 58.88 -12.06 32.99
N LEU A 523 57.64 -12.13 33.46
CA LEU A 523 56.45 -12.06 32.59
C LEU A 523 56.18 -10.66 32.00
N GLY A 524 56.64 -9.61 32.70
CA GLY A 524 56.55 -8.21 32.26
C GLY A 524 57.30 -7.92 30.94
N SER A 525 58.32 -8.69 30.57
CA SER A 525 59.11 -8.49 29.34
C SER A 525 59.08 -9.65 28.34
N ALA A 526 58.89 -10.90 28.79
CA ALA A 526 58.93 -12.07 27.88
C ALA A 526 57.91 -12.02 26.73
N LEU A 527 56.75 -11.39 26.96
CA LEU A 527 55.64 -11.27 26.00
C LEU A 527 55.36 -9.82 25.58
N ALA A 528 56.37 -8.95 25.63
CA ALA A 528 56.22 -7.52 25.31
C ALA A 528 55.70 -7.26 23.89
N PHE A 529 56.00 -8.14 22.93
CA PHE A 529 55.61 -8.02 21.52
C PHE A 529 54.39 -8.90 21.13
N THR A 530 53.80 -9.63 22.09
CA THR A 530 52.71 -10.60 21.85
C THR A 530 51.49 -10.37 22.77
N PRO A 531 50.85 -9.18 22.71
CA PRO A 531 49.84 -8.76 23.70
C PRO A 531 48.59 -9.66 23.76
N LYS A 532 48.14 -10.23 22.63
CA LYS A 532 47.03 -11.20 22.62
C LYS A 532 47.41 -12.48 23.40
N THR A 533 48.61 -13.02 23.15
CA THR A 533 49.16 -14.20 23.84
C THR A 533 49.32 -13.94 25.34
N ARG A 534 49.82 -12.76 25.73
CA ARG A 534 49.89 -12.32 27.13
C ARG A 534 48.52 -12.38 27.82
N GLY A 535 47.48 -11.86 27.19
CA GLY A 535 46.12 -11.86 27.75
C GLY A 535 45.53 -13.27 27.93
N ALA A 536 45.75 -14.16 26.96
CA ALA A 536 45.34 -15.56 27.05
C ALA A 536 46.10 -16.33 28.14
N LEU A 537 47.41 -16.13 28.23
CA LEU A 537 48.27 -16.76 29.23
C LEU A 537 47.95 -16.29 30.65
N PHE A 538 47.74 -14.98 30.87
CA PHE A 538 47.34 -14.45 32.18
C PHE A 538 46.07 -15.14 32.71
N LYS A 539 45.02 -15.17 31.88
CA LYS A 539 43.76 -15.82 32.23
C LYS A 539 43.93 -17.33 32.42
N SER A 540 44.79 -17.98 31.63
CA SER A 540 45.09 -19.41 31.81
C SER A 540 45.82 -19.68 33.14
N ALA A 541 46.77 -18.83 33.53
CA ALA A 541 47.46 -18.92 34.81
C ALA A 541 46.50 -18.70 35.99
N GLN A 542 45.63 -17.68 35.92
CA GLN A 542 44.59 -17.44 36.93
C GLN A 542 43.65 -18.65 37.10
N ALA A 543 43.41 -19.42 36.02
CA ALA A 543 42.55 -20.59 36.06
C ALA A 543 43.27 -21.79 36.68
N ILE A 544 44.50 -22.06 36.25
CA ILE A 544 45.35 -23.09 36.86
C ILE A 544 45.49 -22.82 38.37
N TYR A 545 45.79 -21.58 38.77
CA TYR A 545 45.81 -21.17 40.17
C TYR A 545 44.51 -21.53 40.89
N ALA A 546 43.35 -21.16 40.33
CA ALA A 546 42.07 -21.44 40.97
C ALA A 546 41.81 -22.96 41.14
N SER A 547 42.18 -23.77 40.13
CA SER A 547 42.06 -25.23 40.22
C SER A 547 43.02 -25.85 41.24
N GLU A 548 44.26 -25.36 41.33
CA GLU A 548 45.27 -25.88 42.25
C GLU A 548 45.01 -25.42 43.69
N ALA A 549 44.53 -24.19 43.89
CA ALA A 549 44.16 -23.64 45.19
C ALA A 549 42.92 -24.33 45.79
N VAL A 550 41.89 -24.61 44.98
CA VAL A 550 40.73 -25.41 45.41
C VAL A 550 41.15 -26.84 45.74
N ALA A 551 41.97 -27.48 44.89
CA ALA A 551 42.44 -28.85 45.13
C ALA A 551 43.36 -28.98 46.35
N ALA A 552 44.09 -27.93 46.73
CA ALA A 552 44.96 -27.87 47.90
C ALA A 552 44.25 -27.33 49.17
N GLY A 553 42.99 -26.89 49.09
CA GLY A 553 42.23 -26.37 50.23
C GLY A 553 42.76 -25.05 50.81
N LEU A 554 43.31 -24.17 49.97
CA LEU A 554 43.88 -22.89 50.40
C LEU A 554 42.79 -21.90 50.87
N ASP A 555 43.15 -20.92 51.71
CA ASP A 555 42.22 -19.88 52.17
C ASP A 555 41.61 -19.13 50.96
N PRO A 556 40.28 -19.15 50.79
CA PRO A 556 39.62 -18.51 49.65
C PRO A 556 39.72 -16.98 49.64
N LYS A 557 40.31 -16.35 50.66
CA LYS A 557 40.58 -14.91 50.74
C LYS A 557 42.02 -14.53 50.37
N PHE A 558 42.94 -15.48 50.26
CA PHE A 558 44.37 -15.22 50.07
C PHE A 558 44.88 -15.71 48.69
N VAL A 559 45.93 -15.07 48.18
CA VAL A 559 46.62 -15.49 46.96
C VAL A 559 47.98 -16.04 47.34
N ASP A 560 48.14 -17.36 47.28
CA ASP A 560 49.40 -18.04 47.58
C ASP A 560 50.46 -17.75 46.50
N PRO A 561 51.61 -17.11 46.83
CA PRO A 561 52.62 -16.73 45.85
C PRO A 561 53.26 -17.92 45.13
N ASP A 562 53.43 -19.05 45.81
CA ASP A 562 54.09 -20.23 45.24
C ASP A 562 53.20 -20.96 44.23
N THR A 563 51.92 -21.16 44.57
CA THR A 563 50.90 -21.70 43.66
C THR A 563 50.67 -20.75 42.49
N TRP A 564 50.72 -19.43 42.72
CA TRP A 564 50.67 -18.45 41.62
C TRP A 564 51.89 -18.56 40.70
N GLY A 565 53.10 -18.65 41.25
CA GLY A 565 54.33 -18.87 40.49
C GLY A 565 54.32 -20.17 39.68
N LYS A 566 53.80 -21.26 40.25
CA LYS A 566 53.61 -22.56 39.56
C LYS A 566 52.59 -22.45 38.43
N ALA A 567 51.44 -21.82 38.69
CA ALA A 567 50.37 -21.64 37.72
C ALA A 567 50.79 -20.78 36.51
N LEU A 568 51.53 -19.69 36.75
CA LEU A 568 52.13 -18.86 35.69
C LEU A 568 53.09 -19.65 34.81
N ASN A 569 53.91 -20.50 35.41
CA ASN A 569 54.85 -21.33 34.68
C ASN A 569 54.14 -22.42 33.88
N ARG A 570 53.14 -23.13 34.44
CA ARG A 570 52.31 -24.08 33.69
C ARG A 570 51.60 -23.43 32.50
N ALA A 571 51.07 -22.21 32.68
CA ALA A 571 50.48 -21.44 31.59
C ALA A 571 51.51 -21.05 30.52
N ALA A 572 52.76 -20.82 30.89
CA ALA A 572 53.90 -20.68 29.98
C ALA A 572 54.46 -22.04 29.47
N GLY A 573 53.70 -23.12 29.54
CA GLY A 573 54.09 -24.44 29.04
C GLY A 573 55.12 -25.19 29.89
N ALA A 574 55.25 -24.85 31.18
CA ALA A 574 56.07 -25.63 32.09
C ALA A 574 55.41 -26.96 32.45
N THR A 575 56.24 -27.98 32.67
CA THR A 575 55.91 -29.16 33.44
C THR A 575 56.89 -29.40 34.57
N TYR A 576 56.41 -30.15 35.56
CA TYR A 576 57.14 -30.51 36.77
C TYR A 576 57.30 -32.03 36.77
N ARG A 577 58.52 -32.51 37.00
CA ARG A 577 58.83 -33.94 37.16
C ARG A 577 58.51 -34.41 38.59
N GLN A 578 58.58 -35.72 38.82
CA GLN A 578 58.36 -36.32 40.14
C GLN A 578 59.38 -35.87 41.21
N ASP A 579 60.59 -35.45 40.79
CA ASP A 579 61.63 -34.86 41.64
C ASP A 579 61.40 -33.35 41.94
N GLY A 580 60.28 -32.78 41.49
CA GLY A 580 59.96 -31.35 41.62
C GLY A 580 60.66 -30.44 40.61
N SER A 581 61.60 -30.95 39.80
CA SER A 581 62.32 -30.14 38.81
C SER A 581 61.41 -29.69 37.67
N ARG A 582 61.62 -28.45 37.20
CA ARG A 582 60.80 -27.78 36.19
C ARG A 582 61.48 -27.79 34.83
N VAL A 583 60.69 -28.04 33.77
CA VAL A 583 61.11 -27.86 32.38
C VAL A 583 60.06 -27.06 31.60
N GLY A 584 60.48 -26.26 30.62
CA GLY A 584 59.62 -25.23 30.02
C GLY A 584 59.32 -24.08 31.00
N GLY A 585 58.32 -23.26 30.67
CA GLY A 585 57.89 -22.14 31.50
C GLY A 585 58.72 -20.87 31.29
N LEU A 586 58.70 -19.98 32.29
CA LEU A 586 59.37 -18.69 32.25
C LEU A 586 60.85 -18.85 32.63
N GLY A 587 61.74 -18.46 31.73
CA GLY A 587 63.18 -18.40 31.95
C GLY A 587 63.78 -17.07 31.50
N SER A 588 65.10 -16.97 31.50
CA SER A 588 65.80 -15.84 30.91
C SER A 588 67.00 -16.29 30.06
N TYR A 589 67.36 -15.47 29.07
CA TYR A 589 68.55 -15.64 28.27
C TYR A 589 69.20 -14.28 28.03
N ARG A 590 70.48 -14.14 28.38
CA ARG A 590 71.27 -12.90 28.28
C ARG A 590 70.57 -11.66 28.90
N GLY A 591 69.79 -11.87 29.96
CA GLY A 591 69.07 -10.81 30.67
C GLY A 591 67.81 -10.29 29.97
N ASN A 592 67.34 -10.97 28.91
CA ASN A 592 65.96 -10.92 28.45
C ASN A 592 65.19 -12.10 29.03
N ASN A 593 63.91 -11.92 29.35
CA ASN A 593 63.05 -13.01 29.78
C ASN A 593 62.37 -13.67 28.57
N ILE A 594 62.14 -14.97 28.63
CA ILE A 594 61.60 -15.79 27.53
C ILE A 594 60.69 -16.89 28.07
N ILE A 595 59.83 -17.43 27.20
CA ILE A 595 59.24 -18.75 27.42
C ILE A 595 60.26 -19.80 26.92
N LEU A 596 60.63 -20.75 27.78
CA LEU A 596 61.55 -21.84 27.45
C LEU A 596 60.86 -22.91 26.57
N PRO A 597 61.60 -23.63 25.71
CA PRO A 597 61.02 -24.71 24.91
C PRO A 597 60.44 -25.82 25.80
N PRO A 598 59.31 -26.45 25.44
CA PRO A 598 58.73 -27.55 26.21
C PRO A 598 59.74 -28.67 26.46
N GLY A 599 59.87 -29.10 27.72
CA GLY A 599 60.79 -30.17 28.09
C GLY A 599 62.27 -29.76 28.22
N VAL A 600 62.65 -28.47 28.08
CA VAL A 600 64.01 -27.95 28.33
C VAL A 600 64.11 -27.35 29.73
N ALA A 601 65.19 -27.65 30.46
CA ALA A 601 65.43 -27.05 31.77
C ALA A 601 66.00 -25.61 31.65
N PRO A 602 65.72 -24.69 32.59
CA PRO A 602 66.24 -23.32 32.54
C PRO A 602 67.77 -23.24 32.44
N GLU A 603 68.46 -24.15 33.13
CA GLU A 603 69.92 -24.25 33.22
C GLU A 603 70.51 -24.86 31.93
N GLU A 604 69.75 -25.75 31.28
CA GLU A 604 70.12 -26.45 30.05
C GLU A 604 70.03 -25.54 28.81
N PHE A 605 69.09 -24.58 28.78
CA PHE A 605 68.82 -23.74 27.61
C PHE A 605 70.05 -22.95 27.14
N GLY A 606 70.86 -22.44 28.08
CA GLY A 606 72.10 -21.73 27.76
C GLY A 606 73.13 -22.63 27.05
N THR A 607 73.29 -23.86 27.53
CA THR A 607 74.16 -24.87 26.94
C THR A 607 73.68 -25.30 25.55
N LEU A 608 72.35 -25.45 25.37
CA LEU A 608 71.76 -25.78 24.07
C LEU A 608 71.99 -24.66 23.04
N MET A 609 71.77 -23.40 23.41
CA MET A 609 72.10 -22.25 22.55
C MET A 609 73.58 -22.25 22.12
N GLY A 610 74.51 -22.58 23.04
CA GLY A 610 75.94 -22.68 22.74
C GLY A 610 76.28 -23.78 21.70
N ARG A 611 75.52 -24.88 21.66
CA ARG A 611 75.75 -26.04 20.77
C ARG A 611 75.30 -25.83 19.31
N ILE A 612 74.52 -24.79 19.00
CA ILE A 612 73.97 -24.56 17.65
C ILE A 612 75.10 -24.32 16.65
N ASN A 613 75.21 -25.15 15.62
CA ASN A 613 76.23 -25.01 14.56
C ASN A 613 75.61 -24.66 13.18
N ALA A 614 76.44 -24.56 12.14
CA ALA A 614 75.97 -24.22 10.80
C ALA A 614 75.05 -25.30 10.17
N ASP A 615 75.34 -26.58 10.44
CA ASP A 615 74.54 -27.70 9.93
C ASP A 615 73.18 -27.84 10.61
N ASP A 616 73.05 -27.40 11.86
CA ASP A 616 71.76 -27.27 12.54
C ASP A 616 70.85 -26.28 11.83
N LEU A 617 71.37 -25.07 11.56
CA LEU A 617 70.63 -24.04 10.85
C LEU A 617 70.27 -24.50 9.44
N LYS A 618 71.23 -25.10 8.72
CA LYS A 618 71.01 -25.72 7.40
C LYS A 618 69.92 -26.79 7.43
N ALA A 619 69.89 -27.65 8.46
CA ALA A 619 68.90 -28.72 8.59
C ALA A 619 67.48 -28.22 8.87
N ILE A 620 67.31 -27.08 9.53
CA ILE A 620 65.99 -26.42 9.71
C ILE A 620 65.69 -25.38 8.61
N GLY A 621 66.51 -25.28 7.57
CA GLY A 621 66.38 -24.30 6.49
C GLY A 621 66.66 -22.84 6.89
N ALA A 622 67.18 -22.61 8.10
CA ALA A 622 67.48 -21.29 8.65
C ALA A 622 68.67 -20.64 7.94
N ARG A 623 68.47 -19.41 7.47
CA ARG A 623 69.51 -18.54 6.89
C ARG A 623 69.38 -17.13 7.48
N PRO A 624 69.94 -16.88 8.68
CA PRO A 624 69.89 -15.56 9.31
C PRO A 624 70.78 -14.57 8.56
N THR A 625 70.23 -13.39 8.26
CA THR A 625 70.95 -12.25 7.68
C THR A 625 70.82 -11.00 8.55
N TYR A 626 71.78 -10.08 8.44
CA TYR A 626 71.66 -8.73 8.98
C TYR A 626 70.63 -7.93 8.15
N GLY A 627 70.21 -6.76 8.63
CA GLY A 627 69.27 -5.88 7.91
C GLY A 627 69.72 -5.46 6.50
N ASN A 628 71.02 -5.57 6.19
CA ASN A 628 71.62 -5.32 4.87
C ASN A 628 71.78 -6.58 3.99
N GLY A 629 71.17 -7.71 4.37
CA GLY A 629 71.20 -8.96 3.62
C GLY A 629 72.46 -9.82 3.76
N LYS A 630 73.53 -9.34 4.42
CA LYS A 630 74.73 -10.15 4.66
C LYS A 630 74.44 -11.32 5.63
N PRO A 631 75.02 -12.52 5.44
CA PRO A 631 74.88 -13.63 6.39
C PRO A 631 75.38 -13.30 7.80
N VAL A 632 74.72 -13.84 8.82
CA VAL A 632 75.09 -13.66 10.24
C VAL A 632 76.02 -14.77 10.69
N ASN A 633 77.08 -14.45 11.44
CA ASN A 633 77.98 -15.45 12.00
C ASN A 633 77.36 -16.17 13.23
N LEU A 634 77.81 -17.38 13.52
CA LEU A 634 77.23 -18.20 14.60
C LEU A 634 77.33 -17.52 15.97
N GLU A 635 78.40 -16.78 16.24
CA GLU A 635 78.58 -16.06 17.49
C GLU A 635 77.54 -14.94 17.68
N THR A 636 77.26 -14.14 16.64
CA THR A 636 76.20 -13.12 16.67
C THR A 636 74.83 -13.75 16.90
N LEU A 637 74.55 -14.91 16.29
CA LEU A 637 73.29 -15.62 16.51
C LEU A 637 73.16 -16.11 17.96
N ARG A 638 74.21 -16.73 18.50
CA ARG A 638 74.25 -17.22 19.89
C ARG A 638 74.24 -16.08 20.92
N SER A 639 74.86 -14.94 20.60
CA SER A 639 74.92 -13.76 21.49
C SER A 639 73.76 -12.77 21.32
N GLY A 640 72.83 -13.04 20.40
CA GLY A 640 71.63 -12.24 20.21
C GLY A 640 70.67 -12.27 21.40
N TYR A 641 69.91 -11.19 21.56
CA TYR A 641 68.83 -11.09 22.51
C TYR A 641 67.58 -11.76 21.95
N LEU A 642 66.99 -12.67 22.71
CA LEU A 642 65.81 -13.42 22.29
C LEU A 642 64.52 -12.69 22.70
N PHE A 643 63.51 -12.78 21.84
CA PHE A 643 62.15 -12.31 22.07
C PHE A 643 61.17 -13.39 21.59
N ASP A 644 60.12 -13.67 22.38
CA ASP A 644 59.23 -14.81 22.11
C ASP A 644 58.37 -14.63 20.85
N ALA A 645 58.36 -15.67 20.00
CA ALA A 645 57.53 -15.82 18.80
C ALA A 645 56.58 -17.04 18.92
N GLY A 646 56.28 -17.46 20.15
CA GLY A 646 55.38 -18.54 20.51
C GLY A 646 55.97 -19.95 20.33
N SER A 647 55.83 -20.77 21.39
CA SER A 647 56.14 -22.20 21.40
C SER A 647 57.62 -22.53 21.09
N GLY A 648 58.56 -22.03 21.90
CA GLY A 648 59.98 -22.38 21.75
C GLY A 648 60.64 -21.81 20.48
N ARG A 649 60.10 -20.72 19.95
CA ARG A 649 60.60 -20.02 18.77
C ARG A 649 60.83 -18.56 19.11
N TYR A 650 61.91 -17.97 18.58
CA TYR A 650 62.35 -16.64 18.99
C TYR A 650 62.72 -15.74 17.82
N SER A 651 62.27 -14.49 17.83
CA SER A 651 62.91 -13.43 17.05
C SER A 651 64.24 -13.07 17.73
N VAL A 652 65.32 -13.04 16.95
CA VAL A 652 66.67 -12.72 17.45
C VAL A 652 67.01 -11.26 17.14
N ALA A 653 67.37 -10.49 18.15
CA ALA A 653 67.79 -9.10 18.05
C ALA A 653 69.26 -8.90 18.40
N LEU A 654 69.86 -7.85 17.82
CA LEU A 654 71.23 -7.43 18.11
C LEU A 654 71.31 -6.56 19.37
N ASP A 655 70.20 -5.96 19.78
CA ASP A 655 70.10 -5.04 20.92
C ASP A 655 69.09 -5.53 21.97
N LYS A 656 69.33 -5.16 23.24
CA LYS A 656 68.49 -5.56 24.37
C LYS A 656 67.05 -5.00 24.31
N ARG A 657 66.79 -3.94 23.52
CA ARG A 657 65.45 -3.33 23.40
C ARG A 657 64.59 -3.94 22.29
N GLY A 658 65.15 -4.81 21.44
CA GLY A 658 64.40 -5.41 20.33
C GLY A 658 64.09 -4.39 19.22
N THR A 659 65.06 -3.55 18.87
CA THR A 659 64.94 -2.56 17.79
C THR A 659 65.61 -3.02 16.48
N GLN A 660 66.60 -3.91 16.57
CA GLN A 660 67.40 -4.40 15.45
C GLN A 660 67.34 -5.93 15.34
N PHE A 661 66.25 -6.43 14.75
CA PHE A 661 66.08 -7.87 14.50
C PHE A 661 66.88 -8.38 13.30
N LEU A 662 67.40 -9.60 13.43
CA LEU A 662 67.91 -10.39 12.31
C LEU A 662 66.78 -10.66 11.29
N ARG A 663 67.17 -10.90 10.03
CA ARG A 663 66.27 -11.11 8.89
C ARG A 663 66.38 -12.53 8.33
N GLY A 664 65.31 -12.96 7.68
CA GLY A 664 65.24 -14.23 6.96
C GLY A 664 64.33 -14.11 5.73
N PRO A 665 64.18 -15.17 4.93
CA PRO A 665 63.51 -15.11 3.61
C PRO A 665 62.06 -14.62 3.59
N LYS A 666 61.39 -14.53 4.76
CA LYS A 666 59.99 -14.08 4.91
C LYS A 666 59.82 -12.92 5.89
N GLY A 667 60.88 -12.19 6.25
CA GLY A 667 60.81 -11.03 7.14
C GLY A 667 61.84 -11.07 8.27
N GLN A 668 61.39 -11.07 9.53
CA GLN A 668 62.27 -11.31 10.68
C GLN A 668 62.80 -12.75 10.67
N PHE A 669 64.00 -12.96 11.22
CA PHE A 669 64.54 -14.28 11.46
C PHE A 669 63.90 -14.89 12.71
N ILE A 670 63.39 -16.12 12.58
CA ILE A 670 62.87 -16.91 13.69
C ILE A 670 63.79 -18.10 13.94
N LEU A 671 64.37 -18.17 15.14
CA LEU A 671 65.11 -19.32 15.64
C LEU A 671 64.11 -20.33 16.22
N ASP A 672 63.94 -21.49 15.59
CA ASP A 672 63.06 -22.56 16.08
C ASP A 672 63.84 -23.53 16.97
N MET A 673 63.77 -23.35 18.28
CA MET A 673 64.45 -24.24 19.23
C MET A 673 63.71 -25.58 19.40
N ASN A 674 62.41 -25.66 19.14
CA ASN A 674 61.70 -26.95 19.17
C ASN A 674 62.24 -27.91 18.09
N ALA A 675 62.56 -27.41 16.90
CA ALA A 675 63.20 -28.20 15.84
C ALA A 675 64.66 -28.56 16.15
N LEU A 676 65.36 -27.73 16.93
CA LEU A 676 66.79 -27.91 17.25
C LEU A 676 67.05 -28.78 18.48
N VAL A 677 66.27 -28.64 19.55
CA VAL A 677 66.47 -29.34 20.84
C VAL A 677 66.68 -30.86 20.69
N PRO A 678 65.90 -31.61 19.89
CA PRO A 678 66.15 -33.03 19.67
C PRO A 678 67.54 -33.32 19.05
N ARG A 679 67.99 -32.48 18.12
CA ARG A 679 69.29 -32.61 17.43
C ARG A 679 70.45 -32.26 18.36
N LEU A 680 70.29 -31.22 19.18
CA LEU A 680 71.32 -30.72 20.11
C LEU A 680 71.51 -31.63 21.33
N ARG A 681 70.45 -32.35 21.75
CA ARG A 681 70.49 -33.39 22.80
C ARG A 681 71.09 -34.69 22.31
N GLY A 682 70.88 -35.06 21.04
CA GLY A 682 71.51 -36.22 20.40
C GLY A 682 73.04 -36.12 20.22
N ARG A 683 73.67 -35.02 20.65
CA ARG A 683 75.13 -34.85 20.67
C ARG A 683 75.68 -34.99 22.09
N ALA A 684 76.73 -35.79 22.22
CA ALA A 684 77.60 -35.78 23.40
C ALA A 684 78.15 -34.36 23.65
N PRO A 685 78.42 -33.97 24.91
CA PRO A 685 79.01 -32.67 25.22
C PRO A 685 80.40 -32.54 24.57
N GLN A 686 80.61 -31.44 23.84
CA GLN A 686 81.95 -31.06 23.35
C GLN A 686 82.80 -30.70 24.58
N GLY A 687 83.82 -31.51 24.87
CA GLY A 687 84.68 -31.37 26.05
C GLY A 687 85.29 -32.68 26.59
N VAL A 688 84.79 -33.86 26.18
CA VAL A 688 85.28 -35.17 26.68
C VAL A 688 86.35 -35.82 25.77
N LEU A 689 86.59 -35.29 24.58
CA LEU A 689 87.53 -35.86 23.60
C LEU A 689 88.94 -35.23 23.57
N GLU A 690 89.23 -34.27 24.46
CA GLU A 690 90.56 -33.63 24.58
C GLU A 690 91.33 -34.03 25.86
N GLN A 691 90.81 -34.98 26.66
CA GLN A 691 91.47 -35.47 27.90
C GLN A 691 91.66 -37.00 27.96
N VAL A 692 91.58 -37.70 26.83
CA VAL A 692 91.86 -39.14 26.73
C VAL A 692 93.11 -39.43 25.87
N GLY A 693 93.88 -38.39 25.50
CA GLY A 693 95.13 -38.52 24.75
C GLY A 693 96.37 -38.82 25.61
N ASP A 694 96.43 -38.25 26.82
CA ASP A 694 97.67 -38.18 27.63
C ASP A 694 97.78 -39.28 28.72
N TRP A 695 96.92 -40.30 28.71
CA TRP A 695 96.87 -41.34 29.76
C TRP A 695 97.22 -42.77 29.30
N LEU A 696 97.77 -42.93 28.08
CA LEU A 696 98.36 -44.19 27.60
C LEU A 696 99.70 -43.95 26.91
N GLY A 697 100.67 -43.48 27.69
CA GLY A 697 102.09 -43.61 27.40
C GLY A 697 102.74 -44.49 28.48
N PHE A 698 103.30 -45.63 28.05
CA PHE A 698 103.71 -46.80 28.85
C PHE A 698 102.56 -47.71 29.31
#